data_AF-A0A8I2Z2D7-F1
#
_entry.id   AF-A0A8I2Z2D7-F1
#
_cell.length_a   1.000
_cell.length_b   1.000
_cell.length_c   1.000
_cell.angle_alpha   90.00
_cell.angle_beta   90.00
_cell.angle_gamma   90.00
#
_symmetry.space_group_name_H-M   'P 1'
#
loop_
_entity.id
_entity.type
_entity.pdbx_description
1 polymer ?
#
loop_
_entity_poly.entity_id
_entity_poly.type
_entity_poly.pdbx_seq_one_letter_code
_entity_poly.pdbx_strand_id
1 'polypeptide(L)'
;MSDKRRAEIEAKRAKLAELRKARADRQRAETDRRQSETAAPSSVARRDVDDLVNALVGGSRGGFDSTGDVTPSSSLPGTPPRQSALLHSGSALSPSGRVSRQSDAGSDRLFMGNMVASVNSATDHVMERTLTPRSIDLIDVEQELFELPQRERVIYNKEVQTTAVEPEAPSISEEDIRQQILRERERELEADRLAREKELEEESVQLDKEIEQEIRDLTEEERASIVTAPDFLDFVEQSSKIVQRALNDGYDYIRDYTVGTETNGDDSEGKRVKRVCAFYDERYGKNRSITDVDWSPKYPELSVASYNKNPAALNEPDGIAAVWNLHLLERPEFVFHSQSDVLSVTFSPFHSNLVFGGTYSGQILLWDTRSKHLPVLKTPLSAAGHTHPVYAMQMVGTQNAHNLITSSTDGTVCSWLVDMLAQPQETLELIHAGHNKTGEVAVTTLDFPDNETTTFWVGTEEGNVYQANRYDRAGAKAGLNQYDIYKGHAGPVMGLHFHPLVGPVDFSDLFLTASVDWTVKLWRAKSLAKPSTTAQAIAPIYSFDEADDYVYGVKWHPTHPALFGTVDGSGKFDLWNLNTDTEVPVVSTNVGSGRAINKLEWDRKDGRRAALGGSDGKLSSSLLYRPLRFFASMSRKFVQVTPRPYNRSPAHPSPRTHTSCCCKSLLTSSRTAPQTDPRIPGPIEVADEVLYANAHPSMSHMSPDFASAFGDCIRMTRDILYSKDAQPFLIAGSGTFGWDQVSANLVEPDEDVLVLNCGYFAEGFADCLHAYGAKVDQLKAVIGGTVKLSDIEAALKRKKYKLITVTHVDTSTAVLSNVKAVAELVRRVSPDTLIVLDAVCSVASEEIQMDAWGIDVVITASQKGLGTPPGLSIVVVSQMALKVFENRSTPVRTYYASWKKWLPIMKAYERNAAAYFATPPVNLIYAYRASLTQITRGPVSLQDRFEAHKDTSRRFKKFAESLGFRNVPLTEDVSANGMTALYFPDGIIASDIIPSLLKKDVVVAGGIHSAIKGAFKSRMIHMGVTAVNPERGDMDKISDALAESLKEAKASKL
;
A
#
# COMPACT_ATOMS: atom_id res chain seq x y z
N MET A 1 -27.23 38.91 31.50
CA MET A 1 -28.22 37.85 31.16
C MET A 1 -29.02 38.25 29.95
N SER A 2 -29.80 39.35 30.01
CA SER A 2 -30.62 39.88 28.91
C SER A 2 -29.95 39.80 27.52
N ASP A 3 -28.72 40.32 27.33
CA ASP A 3 -28.06 40.33 26.01
C ASP A 3 -27.78 38.94 25.44
N LYS A 4 -27.45 37.95 26.29
CA LYS A 4 -27.30 36.55 25.84
C LYS A 4 -28.64 35.98 25.38
N ARG A 5 -29.71 36.22 26.14
CA ARG A 5 -31.06 35.73 25.82
C ARG A 5 -31.61 36.40 24.56
N ARG A 6 -31.30 37.68 24.36
CA ARG A 6 -31.63 38.45 23.15
C ARG A 6 -30.88 37.91 21.92
N ALA A 7 -29.58 37.65 22.03
CA ALA A 7 -28.79 37.02 20.97
C ALA A 7 -29.25 35.58 20.66
N GLU A 8 -29.74 34.84 21.66
CA GLU A 8 -30.31 33.49 21.49
C GLU A 8 -31.65 33.52 20.72
N ILE A 9 -32.54 34.47 21.03
CA ILE A 9 -33.79 34.69 20.28
C ILE A 9 -33.48 35.15 18.84
N GLU A 10 -32.49 36.02 18.66
CA GLU A 10 -32.04 36.47 17.34
C GLU A 10 -31.44 35.33 16.52
N ALA A 11 -30.67 34.43 17.15
CA ALA A 11 -30.17 33.20 16.52
C ALA A 11 -31.29 32.19 16.20
N LYS A 12 -32.28 32.00 17.09
CA LYS A 12 -33.49 31.18 16.79
C LYS A 12 -34.23 31.74 15.56
N ARG A 13 -34.48 33.05 15.51
CA ARG A 13 -35.12 33.74 14.36
C ARG A 13 -34.30 33.61 13.07
N ALA A 14 -32.98 33.81 13.13
CA ALA A 14 -32.09 33.66 11.97
C ALA A 14 -32.13 32.23 11.41
N LYS A 15 -32.08 31.21 12.27
CA LYS A 15 -32.17 29.80 11.88
C LYS A 15 -33.54 29.44 11.29
N LEU A 16 -34.63 30.02 11.81
CA LEU A 16 -35.97 29.86 11.23
C LEU A 16 -36.06 30.50 9.83
N ALA A 17 -35.48 31.69 9.65
CA ALA A 17 -35.42 32.37 8.35
C ALA A 17 -34.57 31.60 7.33
N GLU A 18 -33.44 31.02 7.76
CA GLU A 18 -32.60 30.15 6.93
C GLU A 18 -33.35 28.87 6.51
N LEU A 19 -34.06 28.21 7.42
CA LEU A 19 -34.88 27.04 7.12
C LEU A 19 -36.06 27.38 6.19
N ARG A 20 -36.74 28.51 6.39
CA ARG A 20 -37.79 29.00 5.49
C ARG A 20 -37.23 29.33 4.10
N LYS A 21 -36.03 29.91 4.01
CA LYS A 21 -35.33 30.13 2.73
C LYS A 21 -34.94 28.81 2.07
N ALA A 22 -34.33 27.87 2.78
CA ALA A 22 -33.93 26.57 2.25
C ALA A 22 -35.13 25.73 1.76
N ARG A 23 -36.29 25.83 2.45
CA ARG A 23 -37.56 25.28 1.94
C ARG A 23 -38.01 26.00 0.67
N ALA A 24 -38.00 27.33 0.62
CA ALA A 24 -38.41 28.10 -0.55
C ALA A 24 -37.50 27.84 -1.77
N ASP A 25 -36.18 27.73 -1.58
CA ASP A 25 -35.22 27.43 -2.64
C ASP A 25 -35.36 25.96 -3.12
N ARG A 26 -35.65 25.01 -2.23
CA ARG A 26 -36.06 23.64 -2.62
C ARG A 26 -37.37 23.64 -3.41
N GLN A 27 -38.37 24.39 -2.96
CA GLN A 27 -39.69 24.44 -3.58
C GLN A 27 -39.63 25.10 -4.96
N ARG A 28 -38.76 26.11 -5.14
CA ARG A 28 -38.40 26.68 -6.45
C ARG A 28 -37.72 25.65 -7.35
N ALA A 29 -36.67 24.99 -6.87
CA ALA A 29 -35.98 23.95 -7.64
C ALA A 29 -36.93 22.79 -8.03
N GLU A 30 -37.92 22.47 -7.18
CA GLU A 30 -38.94 21.47 -7.48
C GLU A 30 -40.00 21.98 -8.48
N THR A 31 -40.40 23.25 -8.44
CA THR A 31 -41.26 23.83 -9.48
C THR A 31 -40.54 23.99 -10.82
N ASP A 32 -39.28 24.42 -10.82
CA ASP A 32 -38.45 24.52 -12.02
C ASP A 32 -38.24 23.13 -12.64
N ARG A 33 -37.99 22.12 -11.81
CA ARG A 33 -37.91 20.72 -12.23
C ARG A 33 -39.25 20.24 -12.82
N ARG A 34 -40.40 20.49 -12.18
CA ARG A 34 -41.71 20.13 -12.71
C ARG A 34 -42.05 20.85 -14.03
N GLN A 35 -41.57 22.09 -14.23
CA GLN A 35 -41.67 22.78 -15.52
C GLN A 35 -40.75 22.13 -16.58
N SER A 36 -39.52 21.72 -16.21
CA SER A 36 -38.63 20.98 -17.11
C SER A 36 -39.16 19.59 -17.49
N GLU A 37 -39.85 18.90 -16.58
CA GLU A 37 -40.46 17.58 -16.81
C GLU A 37 -41.76 17.64 -17.65
N THR A 38 -42.32 18.83 -17.88
CA THR A 38 -43.53 19.03 -18.72
C THR A 38 -43.26 19.73 -20.07
N ALA A 39 -42.01 20.14 -20.34
CA ALA A 39 -41.60 20.70 -21.63
C ALA A 39 -40.88 19.66 -22.50
N ALA A 40 -41.53 19.20 -23.58
CA ALA A 40 -40.87 18.36 -24.58
C ALA A 40 -39.69 19.10 -25.25
N PRO A 41 -38.55 18.44 -25.52
CA PRO A 41 -37.33 19.11 -25.96
C PRO A 41 -37.47 19.68 -27.38
N SER A 42 -37.53 21.00 -27.49
CA SER A 42 -37.46 21.71 -28.78
C SER A 42 -36.00 21.84 -29.26
N SER A 43 -35.81 21.85 -30.58
CA SER A 43 -34.53 21.56 -31.24
C SER A 43 -33.51 22.73 -31.28
N VAL A 44 -33.57 23.65 -30.31
CA VAL A 44 -32.77 24.89 -30.32
C VAL A 44 -31.36 24.68 -29.74
N ALA A 45 -31.25 24.08 -28.56
CA ALA A 45 -30.03 24.04 -27.73
C ALA A 45 -28.86 23.19 -28.27
N ARG A 46 -28.88 22.75 -29.53
CA ARG A 46 -27.74 22.09 -30.19
C ARG A 46 -26.94 23.00 -31.13
N ARG A 47 -27.51 24.10 -31.64
CA ARG A 47 -26.77 25.00 -32.54
C ARG A 47 -25.76 25.87 -31.79
N ASP A 48 -26.20 26.48 -30.70
CA ASP A 48 -25.40 27.43 -29.92
C ASP A 48 -24.10 26.80 -29.35
N VAL A 49 -24.07 25.48 -29.15
CA VAL A 49 -22.89 24.74 -28.68
C VAL A 49 -21.92 24.46 -29.83
N ASP A 50 -22.41 24.00 -30.98
CA ASP A 50 -21.58 23.74 -32.16
C ASP A 50 -20.97 25.05 -32.71
N ASP A 51 -21.72 26.15 -32.71
CA ASP A 51 -21.21 27.47 -33.09
C ASP A 51 -20.14 27.98 -32.12
N LEU A 52 -20.29 27.74 -30.80
CA LEU A 52 -19.27 28.11 -29.81
C LEU A 52 -17.98 27.29 -29.96
N VAL A 53 -18.07 26.00 -30.28
CA VAL A 53 -16.91 25.13 -30.54
C VAL A 53 -16.17 25.58 -31.80
N ASN A 54 -16.90 25.91 -32.88
CA ASN A 54 -16.29 26.46 -34.10
C ASN A 54 -15.61 27.82 -33.86
N ALA A 55 -16.17 28.67 -33.00
CA ALA A 55 -15.55 29.93 -32.62
C ALA A 55 -14.25 29.77 -31.81
N LEU A 56 -14.15 28.76 -30.94
CA LEU A 56 -12.96 28.52 -30.10
C LEU A 56 -11.79 27.86 -30.83
N VAL A 57 -12.04 27.10 -31.89
CA VAL A 57 -10.99 26.51 -32.75
C VAL A 57 -10.48 27.53 -33.80
N GLY A 58 -11.21 28.65 -33.98
CA GLY A 58 -11.06 29.67 -35.02
C GLY A 58 -9.87 30.65 -34.97
N GLY A 59 -8.73 30.26 -34.40
CA GLY A 59 -7.40 30.75 -34.86
C GLY A 59 -6.72 31.96 -34.21
N SER A 60 -5.39 32.03 -34.40
CA SER A 60 -4.57 33.25 -34.34
C SER A 60 -3.14 33.06 -34.89
N ARG A 61 -2.78 33.88 -35.89
CA ARG A 61 -1.41 34.22 -36.38
C ARG A 61 -0.60 33.10 -37.10
N GLY A 62 0.17 33.36 -38.16
CA GLY A 62 0.27 34.57 -39.01
C GLY A 62 1.65 34.77 -39.69
N GLY A 63 1.68 35.15 -40.97
CA GLY A 63 2.90 35.46 -41.78
C GLY A 63 3.29 34.33 -42.76
N PHE A 64 3.30 34.54 -44.08
CA PHE A 64 4.40 35.10 -44.94
C PHE A 64 5.65 34.18 -45.00
N ASP A 65 6.15 33.69 -46.14
CA ASP A 65 5.72 33.75 -47.57
C ASP A 65 6.44 32.58 -48.35
N SER A 66 6.56 32.39 -49.69
CA SER A 66 6.26 33.13 -50.93
C SER A 66 6.20 32.17 -52.16
N THR A 67 5.61 32.62 -53.31
CA THR A 67 5.83 32.18 -54.74
C THR A 67 5.91 30.67 -55.10
N GLY A 68 5.23 30.08 -56.10
CA GLY A 68 4.18 30.54 -57.05
C GLY A 68 4.46 30.15 -58.53
N ASP A 69 3.64 29.29 -59.18
CA ASP A 69 3.22 29.40 -60.61
C ASP A 69 2.28 28.27 -61.17
N VAL A 70 1.21 28.71 -61.88
CA VAL A 70 0.61 28.26 -63.18
C VAL A 70 0.34 26.76 -63.56
N THR A 71 -0.96 26.40 -63.55
CA THR A 71 -1.87 25.66 -64.52
C THR A 71 -1.40 25.02 -65.87
N PRO A 72 -2.22 24.24 -66.67
CA PRO A 72 -3.49 23.47 -66.42
C PRO A 72 -3.77 22.12 -67.22
N SER A 73 -4.67 21.27 -66.68
CA SER A 73 -5.79 20.51 -67.38
C SER A 73 -5.63 19.33 -68.40
N SER A 74 -6.76 18.59 -68.60
CA SER A 74 -7.15 17.60 -69.66
C SER A 74 -6.81 16.10 -69.44
N SER A 75 -7.52 15.07 -69.97
CA SER A 75 -8.73 14.97 -70.87
C SER A 75 -9.43 13.56 -70.86
N LEU A 76 -10.59 13.41 -71.55
CA LEU A 76 -11.47 12.21 -71.73
C LEU A 76 -11.62 11.86 -73.26
N PRO A 77 -12.50 10.96 -73.83
CA PRO A 77 -13.61 10.10 -73.32
C PRO A 77 -13.75 8.66 -73.98
N GLY A 78 -14.90 7.96 -73.82
CA GLY A 78 -15.35 6.87 -74.75
C GLY A 78 -16.43 5.85 -74.28
N THR A 79 -17.44 5.51 -75.11
CA THR A 79 -18.53 4.47 -74.96
C THR A 79 -19.21 4.17 -76.34
N PRO A 80 -20.29 3.34 -76.50
CA PRO A 80 -20.60 1.91 -76.15
C PRO A 80 -20.93 1.04 -77.44
N PRO A 81 -21.40 -0.25 -77.40
CA PRO A 81 -22.87 -0.59 -77.46
C PRO A 81 -23.38 -2.03 -77.05
N ARG A 82 -24.73 -2.22 -76.93
CA ARG A 82 -25.70 -3.35 -77.27
C ARG A 82 -25.27 -4.86 -77.37
N GLN A 83 -26.11 -5.93 -77.22
CA GLN A 83 -27.52 -6.24 -76.78
C GLN A 83 -27.78 -7.79 -76.67
N SER A 84 -28.75 -8.25 -75.85
CA SER A 84 -29.52 -9.55 -75.92
C SER A 84 -28.79 -10.93 -75.77
N ALA A 85 -29.43 -12.08 -75.47
CA ALA A 85 -30.65 -12.45 -74.68
C ALA A 85 -30.84 -14.01 -74.53
N LEU A 86 -31.78 -14.44 -73.64
CA LEU A 86 -32.61 -15.69 -73.65
C LEU A 86 -32.13 -17.09 -73.13
N LEU A 87 -33.00 -17.68 -72.28
CA LEU A 87 -33.42 -19.11 -72.09
C LEU A 87 -32.45 -20.20 -71.51
N HIS A 88 -32.84 -20.81 -70.36
CA HIS A 88 -33.67 -22.04 -70.33
C HIS A 88 -34.15 -22.48 -68.90
N SER A 89 -35.23 -23.29 -68.87
CA SER A 89 -35.70 -24.30 -67.87
C SER A 89 -35.44 -24.13 -66.35
N GLY A 90 -36.39 -24.35 -65.43
CA GLY A 90 -37.85 -24.56 -65.53
C GLY A 90 -38.39 -25.90 -65.00
N SER A 91 -39.50 -25.84 -64.24
CA SER A 91 -40.36 -26.95 -63.73
C SER A 91 -39.79 -27.81 -62.58
N ALA A 92 -40.59 -28.42 -61.69
CA ALA A 92 -42.05 -28.47 -61.53
C ALA A 92 -42.40 -28.57 -60.00
N LEU A 93 -43.64 -28.43 -59.48
CA LEU A 93 -45.00 -28.59 -60.02
C LEU A 93 -46.01 -27.60 -59.36
N SER A 94 -47.22 -27.53 -59.94
CA SER A 94 -48.45 -26.91 -59.38
C SER A 94 -49.60 -27.94 -59.54
N PRO A 95 -50.92 -27.63 -59.45
CA PRO A 95 -51.69 -26.57 -58.78
C PRO A 95 -52.95 -27.12 -58.01
N SER A 96 -53.91 -26.23 -57.69
CA SER A 96 -55.37 -26.50 -57.49
C SER A 96 -55.88 -26.79 -56.06
N GLY A 97 -57.15 -26.43 -55.81
CA GLY A 97 -57.87 -26.68 -54.55
C GLY A 97 -58.98 -25.65 -54.26
N ARG A 98 -60.22 -25.93 -54.66
CA ARG A 98 -61.41 -25.10 -54.41
C ARG A 98 -62.30 -25.75 -53.33
N VAL A 99 -62.99 -24.92 -52.54
CA VAL A 99 -64.25 -25.21 -51.83
C VAL A 99 -64.21 -26.01 -50.50
N SER A 100 -64.98 -25.47 -49.56
CA SER A 100 -65.33 -25.81 -48.16
C SER A 100 -65.53 -27.27 -47.70
N ARG A 101 -65.31 -27.49 -46.38
CA ARG A 101 -66.39 -27.66 -45.38
C ARG A 101 -65.89 -27.56 -43.92
N GLN A 102 -66.86 -27.54 -42.97
CA GLN A 102 -66.67 -27.52 -41.50
C GLN A 102 -65.92 -28.80 -41.03
N SER A 103 -65.27 -28.87 -39.86
CA SER A 103 -65.79 -28.52 -38.51
C SER A 103 -64.72 -28.49 -37.40
N ASP A 104 -65.05 -27.79 -36.30
CA ASP A 104 -64.62 -27.84 -34.88
C ASP A 104 -63.24 -28.32 -34.37
N ALA A 105 -62.84 -27.62 -33.28
CA ALA A 105 -61.94 -28.01 -32.18
C ALA A 105 -60.40 -28.02 -32.40
N GLY A 106 -59.67 -27.25 -31.54
CA GLY A 106 -58.30 -27.60 -31.14
C GLY A 106 -57.22 -26.50 -31.15
N SER A 107 -57.09 -25.77 -30.03
CA SER A 107 -55.86 -25.10 -29.53
C SER A 107 -55.24 -23.86 -30.23
N ASP A 108 -54.47 -23.16 -29.39
CA ASP A 108 -53.37 -22.20 -29.60
C ASP A 108 -53.50 -20.96 -30.51
N ARG A 109 -53.72 -19.83 -29.82
CA ARG A 109 -52.87 -18.61 -29.84
C ARG A 109 -52.15 -18.24 -31.15
N LEU A 110 -52.59 -17.14 -31.79
CA LEU A 110 -51.80 -15.89 -31.87
C LEU A 110 -52.55 -14.70 -32.51
N PHE A 111 -52.01 -13.50 -32.25
CA PHE A 111 -52.25 -12.20 -32.93
C PHE A 111 -53.57 -11.41 -32.74
N MET A 112 -53.45 -10.13 -33.12
CA MET A 112 -54.26 -8.98 -32.71
C MET A 112 -55.64 -8.91 -33.39
N GLY A 113 -56.64 -8.47 -32.61
CA GLY A 113 -57.86 -7.84 -33.12
C GLY A 113 -57.77 -6.31 -33.07
N ASN A 114 -58.63 -5.63 -33.83
CA ASN A 114 -58.79 -4.17 -33.87
C ASN A 114 -60.30 -3.85 -34.02
N MET A 115 -60.72 -2.62 -33.68
CA MET A 115 -62.09 -2.06 -33.86
C MET A 115 -63.23 -2.65 -33.00
N VAL A 116 -64.44 -2.07 -32.89
CA VAL A 116 -64.94 -0.65 -32.78
C VAL A 116 -66.42 -0.71 -32.32
N ALA A 117 -66.82 0.11 -31.32
CA ALA A 117 -68.21 0.50 -30.96
C ALA A 117 -69.22 -0.64 -30.65
N SER A 118 -70.49 -0.43 -30.26
CA SER A 118 -71.30 0.79 -29.99
C SER A 118 -72.42 0.49 -28.97
N VAL A 119 -73.13 1.52 -28.46
CA VAL A 119 -74.61 1.65 -28.44
C VAL A 119 -75.10 2.77 -27.48
N ASN A 120 -75.70 3.81 -28.08
CA ASN A 120 -76.80 4.72 -27.66
C ASN A 120 -76.96 5.23 -26.22
N SER A 121 -77.03 6.58 -26.06
CA SER A 121 -78.26 7.37 -25.73
C SER A 121 -77.84 8.83 -25.41
N ALA A 122 -78.05 9.89 -26.21
CA ALA A 122 -79.26 10.52 -26.79
C ALA A 122 -79.78 11.76 -26.00
N THR A 123 -79.47 12.97 -26.54
CA THR A 123 -80.26 14.24 -26.54
C THR A 123 -80.61 14.96 -25.21
N ASP A 124 -80.97 16.25 -25.16
CA ASP A 124 -80.65 17.52 -25.88
C ASP A 124 -81.53 18.63 -25.24
N HIS A 125 -81.09 19.89 -25.06
CA HIS A 125 -81.95 21.09 -24.87
C HIS A 125 -81.20 22.45 -24.73
N VAL A 126 -80.86 23.06 -25.86
CA VAL A 126 -81.29 24.42 -26.31
C VAL A 126 -81.60 25.55 -25.28
N MET A 127 -80.82 26.66 -25.37
CA MET A 127 -81.11 28.10 -25.06
C MET A 127 -81.41 28.62 -23.63
N GLU A 128 -80.62 29.62 -23.19
CA GLU A 128 -81.07 31.04 -23.18
C GLU A 128 -79.87 32.03 -23.33
N ARG A 129 -80.10 33.35 -23.48
CA ARG A 129 -79.09 34.34 -23.91
C ARG A 129 -79.39 35.78 -23.47
N THR A 130 -78.87 36.20 -22.31
CA THR A 130 -79.11 37.54 -21.73
C THR A 130 -77.82 38.08 -21.08
N LEU A 131 -76.99 38.82 -21.82
CA LEU A 131 -76.88 40.29 -21.81
C LEU A 131 -76.27 40.93 -20.54
N THR A 132 -74.94 41.12 -20.57
CA THR A 132 -74.21 42.43 -20.51
C THR A 132 -74.75 43.58 -19.64
N PRO A 133 -73.87 44.36 -18.95
CA PRO A 133 -72.65 44.90 -19.58
C PRO A 133 -71.34 44.91 -18.77
N ARG A 134 -70.24 45.13 -19.50
CA ARG A 134 -68.98 45.68 -18.96
C ARG A 134 -69.15 47.18 -18.73
N SER A 135 -68.47 47.71 -17.73
CA SER A 135 -67.92 49.07 -17.78
C SER A 135 -66.41 49.01 -17.98
N ILE A 136 -65.85 50.10 -18.50
CA ILE A 136 -64.42 50.41 -18.61
C ILE A 136 -64.31 51.83 -18.06
N ASP A 137 -63.34 52.13 -17.20
CA ASP A 137 -62.44 53.29 -17.37
C ASP A 137 -61.45 53.50 -16.22
N LEU A 138 -60.20 53.67 -16.65
CA LEU A 138 -59.17 54.63 -16.23
C LEU A 138 -59.21 55.32 -14.83
N ILE A 139 -58.04 55.26 -14.18
CA ILE A 139 -57.36 56.35 -13.43
C ILE A 139 -58.05 56.86 -12.15
N ASP A 140 -57.37 56.69 -11.01
CA ASP A 140 -56.80 57.88 -10.36
C ASP A 140 -55.48 57.62 -9.63
N VAL A 141 -54.76 58.70 -9.34
CA VAL A 141 -53.47 58.72 -8.62
C VAL A 141 -53.68 59.34 -7.25
N GLU A 142 -53.24 58.67 -6.19
CA GLU A 142 -52.94 59.39 -4.94
C GLU A 142 -51.69 58.86 -4.26
N GLN A 143 -50.94 59.79 -3.67
CA GLN A 143 -49.56 59.61 -3.24
C GLN A 143 -49.47 60.10 -1.78
N GLU A 144 -49.80 59.24 -0.82
CA GLU A 144 -49.91 59.64 0.58
C GLU A 144 -48.59 60.21 1.11
N LEU A 145 -48.68 61.41 1.71
CA LEU A 145 -47.54 62.14 2.22
C LEU A 145 -47.12 61.62 3.59
N PHE A 146 -45.81 61.71 3.87
CA PHE A 146 -45.31 61.69 5.25
C PHE A 146 -45.80 62.97 5.98
N GLU A 147 -46.81 62.85 6.83
CA GLU A 147 -47.18 63.92 7.75
C GLU A 147 -46.12 64.09 8.86
N LEU A 148 -45.72 65.34 9.09
CA LEU A 148 -44.88 65.72 10.23
C LEU A 148 -45.73 65.90 11.49
N PRO A 149 -45.33 65.37 12.66
CA PRO A 149 -46.06 65.60 13.90
C PRO A 149 -46.11 67.10 14.23
N GLN A 150 -47.32 67.61 14.47
CA GLN A 150 -47.56 69.04 14.69
C GLN A 150 -46.96 69.52 16.03
N ARG A 151 -46.44 70.75 16.06
CA ARG A 151 -45.94 71.37 17.29
C ARG A 151 -47.10 71.77 18.19
N GLU A 152 -47.06 71.31 19.43
CA GLU A 152 -48.02 71.66 20.47
C GLU A 152 -47.96 73.17 20.80
N ARG A 153 -49.13 73.75 21.09
CA ARG A 153 -49.32 75.20 21.15
C ARG A 153 -49.31 75.69 22.59
N VAL A 154 -48.15 76.16 23.07
CA VAL A 154 -48.04 76.75 24.42
C VAL A 154 -48.84 78.06 24.48
N ILE A 155 -49.96 78.04 25.22
CA ILE A 155 -50.76 79.24 25.51
C ILE A 155 -50.23 79.86 26.80
N TYR A 156 -49.62 81.03 26.67
CA TYR A 156 -49.13 81.81 27.82
C TYR A 156 -50.23 82.75 28.29
N ASN A 157 -50.54 82.76 29.59
CA ASN A 157 -51.37 83.79 30.20
C ASN A 157 -50.88 84.07 31.61
N LYS A 158 -50.42 85.30 31.88
CA LYS A 158 -49.89 85.70 33.19
C LYS A 158 -50.00 87.21 33.37
N GLU A 159 -51.05 87.64 34.06
CA GLU A 159 -51.23 89.03 34.46
C GLU A 159 -50.57 89.35 35.81
N VAL A 160 -50.41 90.66 36.07
CA VAL A 160 -50.00 91.30 37.34
C VAL A 160 -48.51 91.14 37.71
N GLN A 161 -47.96 92.24 38.24
CA GLN A 161 -46.53 92.45 38.46
C GLN A 161 -46.11 92.38 39.95
N THR A 162 -44.82 92.09 40.13
CA THR A 162 -43.92 92.49 41.23
C THR A 162 -44.49 93.19 42.47
N THR A 163 -44.16 92.65 43.64
CA THR A 163 -43.45 93.41 44.70
C THR A 163 -42.29 92.56 45.21
N ALA A 164 -41.29 93.18 45.86
CA ALA A 164 -40.10 92.51 46.37
C ALA A 164 -39.73 93.02 47.77
N VAL A 165 -39.42 92.11 48.69
CA VAL A 165 -38.58 92.28 49.90
C VAL A 165 -37.86 90.94 50.18
N GLU A 166 -36.76 91.00 50.93
CA GLU A 166 -35.70 90.02 51.16
C GLU A 166 -36.08 88.71 51.94
N PRO A 167 -35.17 87.71 52.03
CA PRO A 167 -35.49 86.35 52.47
C PRO A 167 -34.97 85.98 53.88
N GLU A 168 -35.54 84.92 54.46
CA GLU A 168 -34.85 84.05 55.43
C GLU A 168 -34.98 82.58 54.99
N ALA A 169 -33.97 81.76 55.34
CA ALA A 169 -33.91 80.33 55.03
C ALA A 169 -34.38 79.47 56.22
N PRO A 170 -34.64 78.17 56.00
CA PRO A 170 -33.60 77.22 56.39
C PRO A 170 -33.21 76.21 55.30
N SER A 171 -32.10 75.53 55.52
CA SER A 171 -31.39 74.70 54.54
C SER A 171 -31.94 73.28 54.35
N ILE A 172 -32.15 72.87 53.10
CA ILE A 172 -32.13 71.49 52.62
C ILE A 172 -31.23 71.45 51.37
N SER A 173 -30.43 70.40 51.21
CA SER A 173 -29.39 70.28 50.16
C SER A 173 -29.95 70.02 48.76
N GLU A 174 -29.37 70.65 47.72
CA GLU A 174 -29.67 70.31 46.32
C GLU A 174 -29.34 68.84 45.97
N GLU A 175 -28.39 68.25 46.70
CA GLU A 175 -27.92 66.86 46.51
C GLU A 175 -29.05 65.83 46.69
N ASP A 176 -29.89 66.01 47.71
CA ASP A 176 -30.96 65.06 48.06
C ASP A 176 -32.06 65.03 47.01
N ILE A 177 -32.44 66.21 46.50
CA ILE A 177 -33.45 66.37 45.44
C ILE A 177 -32.96 65.68 44.14
N ARG A 178 -31.66 65.80 43.81
CA ARG A 178 -31.05 65.12 42.65
C ARG A 178 -31.03 63.59 42.83
N GLN A 179 -30.70 63.08 44.01
CA GLN A 179 -30.73 61.63 44.27
C GLN A 179 -32.13 61.03 44.21
N GLN A 180 -33.15 61.76 44.65
CA GLN A 180 -34.53 61.26 44.66
C GLN A 180 -35.09 61.10 43.23
N ILE A 181 -34.85 62.09 42.35
CA ILE A 181 -35.24 62.05 40.93
C ILE A 181 -34.54 60.90 40.18
N LEU A 182 -33.26 60.63 40.48
CA LEU A 182 -32.53 59.51 39.87
C LEU A 182 -33.16 58.15 40.22
N ARG A 183 -33.52 57.92 41.49
CA ARG A 183 -34.11 56.65 41.94
C ARG A 183 -35.50 56.35 41.37
N GLU A 184 -36.31 57.38 41.09
CA GLU A 184 -37.58 57.18 40.38
C GLU A 184 -37.34 56.79 38.92
N ARG A 185 -36.41 57.49 38.25
CA ARG A 185 -36.07 57.23 36.85
C ARG A 185 -35.42 55.86 36.63
N GLU A 186 -34.62 55.38 37.60
CA GLU A 186 -34.08 54.02 37.60
C GLU A 186 -35.19 52.97 37.71
N ARG A 187 -36.21 53.18 38.55
CA ARG A 187 -37.35 52.26 38.68
C ARG A 187 -38.22 52.17 37.44
N GLU A 188 -38.47 53.29 36.75
CA GLU A 188 -39.20 53.28 35.48
C GLU A 188 -38.42 52.47 34.41
N LEU A 189 -37.10 52.64 34.36
CA LEU A 189 -36.23 51.95 33.41
C LEU A 189 -36.10 50.44 33.72
N GLU A 190 -36.08 50.04 35.00
CA GLU A 190 -36.19 48.62 35.38
C GLU A 190 -37.57 48.04 35.07
N ALA A 191 -38.66 48.79 35.28
CA ALA A 191 -40.01 48.34 34.97
C ALA A 191 -40.24 48.12 33.47
N ASP A 192 -39.81 49.06 32.61
CA ASP A 192 -39.86 48.92 31.15
C ASP A 192 -39.01 47.73 30.66
N ARG A 193 -37.81 47.56 31.22
CA ARG A 193 -36.95 46.42 30.89
C ARG A 193 -37.57 45.08 31.29
N LEU A 194 -38.26 45.02 32.43
CA LEU A 194 -38.89 43.80 32.94
C LEU A 194 -40.21 43.47 32.20
N ALA A 195 -40.96 44.49 31.76
CA ALA A 195 -42.08 44.31 30.83
C ALA A 195 -41.60 43.72 29.50
N ARG A 196 -40.54 44.28 28.93
CA ARG A 196 -39.94 43.84 27.66
C ARG A 196 -39.29 42.46 27.74
N GLU A 197 -38.82 42.04 28.91
CA GLU A 197 -38.31 40.69 29.15
C GLU A 197 -39.46 39.65 29.20
N LYS A 198 -40.67 40.04 29.63
CA LYS A 198 -41.87 39.20 29.53
C LYS A 198 -42.37 39.05 28.08
N GLU A 199 -42.45 40.13 27.31
CA GLU A 199 -42.88 40.07 25.90
C GLU A 199 -42.04 39.07 25.09
N LEU A 200 -40.71 39.09 25.29
CA LEU A 200 -39.78 38.16 24.67
C LEU A 200 -39.94 36.70 25.16
N GLU A 201 -40.36 36.51 26.40
CA GLU A 201 -40.60 35.19 26.99
C GLU A 201 -41.92 34.59 26.44
N GLU A 202 -42.98 35.40 26.35
CA GLU A 202 -44.25 35.03 25.70
C GLU A 202 -44.07 34.72 24.21
N GLU A 203 -43.31 35.54 23.46
CA GLU A 203 -42.99 35.26 22.04
C GLU A 203 -42.20 33.95 21.88
N SER A 204 -41.28 33.64 22.81
CA SER A 204 -40.52 32.37 22.75
C SER A 204 -41.41 31.13 22.93
N VAL A 205 -42.42 31.21 23.81
CA VAL A 205 -43.42 30.15 24.00
C VAL A 205 -44.37 30.05 22.80
N GLN A 206 -44.65 31.17 22.12
CA GLN A 206 -45.43 31.18 20.88
C GLN A 206 -44.70 30.46 19.74
N LEU A 207 -43.39 30.73 19.58
CA LEU A 207 -42.54 30.11 18.56
C LEU A 207 -42.32 28.61 18.80
N ASP A 208 -42.05 28.20 20.04
CA ASP A 208 -41.82 26.77 20.33
C ASP A 208 -43.13 25.95 20.12
N LYS A 209 -44.31 26.55 20.32
CA LYS A 209 -45.62 25.96 19.92
C LYS A 209 -45.85 25.92 18.41
N GLU A 210 -45.39 26.93 17.66
CA GLU A 210 -45.46 26.94 16.19
C GLU A 210 -44.63 25.77 15.62
N ILE A 211 -43.49 25.46 16.25
CA ILE A 211 -42.63 24.32 15.92
C ILE A 211 -43.30 22.98 16.26
N GLU A 212 -43.93 22.84 17.43
CA GLU A 212 -44.70 21.63 17.77
C GLU A 212 -45.84 21.38 16.77
N GLN A 213 -46.52 22.42 16.27
CA GLN A 213 -47.62 22.29 15.31
C GLN A 213 -47.18 21.97 13.86
N GLU A 214 -45.94 22.30 13.46
CA GLU A 214 -45.38 21.84 12.18
C GLU A 214 -45.03 20.33 12.19
N ILE A 215 -44.79 19.73 13.35
CA ILE A 215 -44.41 18.31 13.48
C ILE A 215 -45.67 17.44 13.58
N ARG A 216 -46.34 17.23 12.45
CA ARG A 216 -47.42 16.24 12.34
C ARG A 216 -46.87 14.82 12.44
N ASP A 217 -47.17 14.13 13.53
CA ASP A 217 -46.94 12.68 13.66
C ASP A 217 -47.69 11.89 12.57
N LEU A 218 -46.98 10.98 11.90
CA LEU A 218 -47.56 10.04 10.94
C LEU A 218 -48.38 8.99 11.68
N THR A 219 -49.54 8.60 11.14
CA THR A 219 -50.35 7.51 11.70
C THR A 219 -49.70 6.15 11.51
N GLU A 220 -50.09 5.16 12.30
CA GLU A 220 -49.48 3.82 12.27
C GLU A 220 -49.74 3.08 10.95
N GLU A 221 -50.90 3.32 10.30
CA GLU A 221 -51.22 2.82 8.97
C GLU A 221 -50.36 3.48 7.87
N GLU A 222 -50.16 4.80 7.92
CA GLU A 222 -49.24 5.52 7.03
C GLU A 222 -47.81 4.96 7.19
N ARG A 223 -47.32 4.76 8.42
CA ARG A 223 -46.00 4.17 8.71
C ARG A 223 -45.88 2.76 8.13
N ALA A 224 -46.87 1.89 8.33
CA ALA A 224 -46.86 0.53 7.78
C ALA A 224 -46.85 0.52 6.24
N SER A 225 -47.60 1.42 5.59
CA SER A 225 -47.60 1.55 4.13
C SER A 225 -46.23 1.97 3.58
N ILE A 226 -45.54 2.90 4.25
CA ILE A 226 -44.21 3.38 3.87
C ILE A 226 -43.15 2.29 4.08
N VAL A 227 -43.18 1.58 5.21
CA VAL A 227 -42.25 0.46 5.51
C VAL A 227 -42.39 -0.69 4.51
N THR A 228 -43.57 -0.89 3.93
CA THR A 228 -43.84 -1.93 2.93
C THR A 228 -43.50 -1.48 1.49
N ALA A 229 -43.21 -0.20 1.26
CA ALA A 229 -42.93 0.31 -0.08
C ALA A 229 -41.57 -0.19 -0.60
N PRO A 230 -41.47 -0.67 -1.86
CA PRO A 230 -40.22 -1.25 -2.38
C PRO A 230 -39.09 -0.24 -2.44
N ASP A 231 -39.36 1.02 -2.79
CA ASP A 231 -38.37 2.09 -2.84
C ASP A 231 -37.80 2.42 -1.45
N PHE A 232 -38.64 2.31 -0.40
CA PHE A 232 -38.20 2.48 0.99
C PHE A 232 -37.36 1.29 1.46
N LEU A 233 -37.72 0.06 1.07
CA LEU A 233 -36.92 -1.13 1.36
C LEU A 233 -35.56 -1.13 0.64
N ASP A 234 -35.51 -0.73 -0.64
CA ASP A 234 -34.26 -0.53 -1.38
C ASP A 234 -33.39 0.56 -0.72
N PHE A 235 -33.98 1.68 -0.29
CA PHE A 235 -33.29 2.74 0.45
C PHE A 235 -32.79 2.29 1.83
N VAL A 236 -33.58 1.53 2.58
CA VAL A 236 -33.19 0.97 3.89
C VAL A 236 -32.10 -0.08 3.72
N GLU A 237 -32.13 -0.92 2.68
CA GLU A 237 -31.02 -1.85 2.39
C GLU A 237 -29.73 -1.09 2.01
N GLN A 238 -29.81 -0.06 1.16
CA GLN A 238 -28.63 0.71 0.77
C GLN A 238 -28.03 1.49 1.95
N SER A 239 -28.86 2.15 2.75
CA SER A 239 -28.41 2.92 3.92
C SER A 239 -27.91 2.02 5.06
N SER A 240 -28.58 0.90 5.34
CA SER A 240 -28.11 -0.06 6.35
C SER A 240 -26.77 -0.72 5.96
N LYS A 241 -26.51 -1.00 4.68
CA LYS A 241 -25.17 -1.44 4.21
C LYS A 241 -24.08 -0.41 4.51
N ILE A 242 -24.37 0.89 4.37
CA ILE A 242 -23.41 1.96 4.71
C ILE A 242 -23.18 2.03 6.23
N VAL A 243 -24.25 1.94 7.04
CA VAL A 243 -24.14 1.93 8.50
C VAL A 243 -23.40 0.68 9.01
N GLN A 244 -23.69 -0.51 8.46
CA GLN A 244 -22.99 -1.75 8.82
C GLN A 244 -21.50 -1.71 8.50
N ARG A 245 -21.08 -1.11 7.38
CA ARG A 245 -19.64 -0.88 7.09
C ARG A 245 -18.96 -0.04 8.17
N ALA A 246 -19.63 0.98 8.70
CA ALA A 246 -19.10 1.84 9.75
C ALA A 246 -19.11 1.15 11.13
N LEU A 247 -20.13 0.33 11.44
CA LEU A 247 -20.21 -0.44 12.68
C LEU A 247 -19.20 -1.60 12.74
N ASN A 248 -18.87 -2.19 11.59
CA ASN A 248 -17.89 -3.27 11.47
C ASN A 248 -16.45 -2.78 11.32
N ASP A 249 -16.19 -1.47 11.25
CA ASP A 249 -14.83 -0.95 11.31
C ASP A 249 -14.32 -1.12 12.76
N GLY A 250 -13.52 -2.16 12.98
CA GLY A 250 -13.06 -2.59 14.31
C GLY A 250 -12.10 -1.64 15.02
N TYR A 251 -12.04 -0.38 14.59
CA TYR A 251 -11.27 0.68 15.22
C TYR A 251 -12.13 1.38 16.28
N ASP A 252 -11.94 0.98 17.55
CA ASP A 252 -12.60 1.61 18.69
C ASP A 252 -12.05 3.03 18.92
N TYR A 253 -12.74 4.03 18.34
CA TYR A 253 -12.45 5.46 18.48
C TYR A 253 -12.66 6.00 19.91
N ILE A 254 -13.29 5.25 20.80
CA ILE A 254 -13.53 5.62 22.20
C ILE A 254 -12.43 5.03 23.11
N ARG A 255 -11.61 4.10 22.61
CA ARG A 255 -10.53 3.47 23.36
C ARG A 255 -9.39 4.44 23.64
N ASP A 256 -9.46 5.08 24.81
CA ASP A 256 -8.34 5.85 25.33
C ASP A 256 -7.16 4.92 25.65
N TYR A 257 -6.15 4.95 24.78
CA TYR A 257 -4.93 4.15 24.90
C TYR A 257 -4.10 4.47 26.16
N THR A 258 -4.50 5.45 26.98
CA THR A 258 -3.89 5.72 28.30
C THR A 258 -4.43 4.83 29.43
N VAL A 259 -5.60 4.18 29.27
CA VAL A 259 -6.24 3.35 30.32
C VAL A 259 -6.59 1.96 29.78
N GLY A 260 -5.60 1.08 29.67
CA GLY A 260 -5.83 -0.27 29.11
C GLY A 260 -4.67 -1.27 29.15
N THR A 261 -3.67 -1.10 30.02
CA THR A 261 -2.54 -2.04 30.13
C THR A 261 -2.87 -3.29 30.94
N GLU A 262 -3.83 -4.10 30.49
CA GLU A 262 -4.00 -5.49 30.97
C GLU A 262 -4.85 -6.33 29.99
N THR A 263 -4.19 -7.06 29.07
CA THR A 263 -4.42 -8.50 28.76
C THR A 263 -3.68 -8.94 27.49
N ASN A 264 -2.85 -9.97 27.63
CA ASN A 264 -2.48 -10.98 26.64
C ASN A 264 -2.16 -10.52 25.19
N GLY A 265 -0.97 -9.96 25.00
CA GLY A 265 -0.26 -10.14 23.73
C GLY A 265 0.30 -11.56 23.68
N ASP A 266 -0.33 -12.46 22.91
CA ASP A 266 0.05 -13.88 22.88
C ASP A 266 1.20 -14.12 21.88
N ASP A 267 2.41 -14.40 22.38
CA ASP A 267 3.62 -14.62 21.56
C ASP A 267 3.53 -15.82 20.59
N SER A 268 2.43 -16.59 20.61
CA SER A 268 2.17 -17.63 19.62
C SER A 268 1.79 -17.11 18.23
N GLU A 269 1.33 -15.86 18.10
CA GLU A 269 0.83 -15.32 16.82
C GLU A 269 1.94 -15.21 15.76
N GLY A 270 3.20 -15.03 16.16
CA GLY A 270 4.35 -14.85 15.26
C GLY A 270 4.68 -16.04 14.34
N LYS A 271 4.02 -17.19 14.51
CA LYS A 271 4.16 -18.40 13.66
C LYS A 271 2.84 -18.86 13.02
N ARG A 272 1.75 -18.09 13.11
CA ARG A 272 0.41 -18.55 12.74
C ARG A 272 -0.22 -17.70 11.64
N VAL A 273 -0.88 -18.35 10.69
CA VAL A 273 -1.85 -17.68 9.81
C VAL A 273 -3.06 -17.32 10.67
N LYS A 274 -3.44 -16.05 10.73
CA LYS A 274 -4.59 -15.60 11.54
C LYS A 274 -5.80 -15.46 10.63
N ARG A 275 -6.84 -16.29 10.84
CA ARG A 275 -8.15 -16.10 10.21
C ARG A 275 -8.72 -14.76 10.71
N VAL A 276 -8.81 -13.78 9.82
CA VAL A 276 -9.27 -12.42 10.15
C VAL A 276 -10.79 -12.40 10.24
N CYS A 277 -11.45 -12.98 9.25
CA CYS A 277 -12.90 -13.11 9.21
C CYS A 277 -13.30 -14.41 8.50
N ALA A 278 -14.55 -14.80 8.70
CA ALA A 278 -15.24 -15.76 7.85
C ALA A 278 -16.55 -15.10 7.41
N PHE A 279 -16.72 -14.92 6.11
CA PHE A 279 -17.95 -14.40 5.54
C PHE A 279 -19.00 -15.52 5.52
N TYR A 280 -20.18 -15.24 6.05
CA TYR A 280 -21.30 -16.18 6.08
C TYR A 280 -22.62 -15.44 6.31
N ASP A 281 -23.59 -15.71 5.45
CA ASP A 281 -24.98 -15.26 5.55
C ASP A 281 -25.85 -16.52 5.67
N GLU A 282 -26.70 -16.60 6.70
CA GLU A 282 -27.58 -17.76 6.89
C GLU A 282 -28.60 -17.93 5.76
N ARG A 283 -28.97 -16.85 5.06
CA ARG A 283 -29.90 -16.91 3.92
C ARG A 283 -29.26 -17.54 2.69
N TYR A 284 -28.05 -17.12 2.33
CA TYR A 284 -27.43 -17.50 1.05
C TYR A 284 -26.37 -18.60 1.17
N GLY A 285 -25.67 -18.72 2.32
CA GLY A 285 -24.59 -19.70 2.51
C GLY A 285 -25.03 -21.06 3.05
N LYS A 286 -26.29 -21.21 3.49
CA LYS A 286 -26.77 -22.41 4.20
C LYS A 286 -26.94 -23.60 3.24
N ASN A 287 -26.22 -24.69 3.52
CA ASN A 287 -26.19 -25.92 2.71
C ASN A 287 -25.73 -25.76 1.24
N ARG A 288 -25.01 -24.67 0.92
CA ARG A 288 -24.29 -24.50 -0.35
C ARG A 288 -22.78 -24.60 -0.11
N SER A 289 -22.04 -25.26 -0.99
CA SER A 289 -20.58 -25.24 -0.99
C SER A 289 -20.06 -24.16 -1.93
N ILE A 290 -18.95 -23.51 -1.55
CA ILE A 290 -18.25 -22.60 -2.46
C ILE A 290 -17.54 -23.43 -3.53
N THR A 291 -17.73 -23.07 -4.80
CA THR A 291 -17.12 -23.74 -5.96
C THR A 291 -15.83 -23.03 -6.40
N ASP A 292 -15.84 -21.70 -6.44
CA ASP A 292 -14.72 -20.88 -6.90
C ASP A 292 -14.70 -19.51 -6.19
N VAL A 293 -13.54 -18.86 -6.19
CA VAL A 293 -13.23 -17.62 -5.46
C VAL A 293 -12.25 -16.75 -6.27
N ASP A 294 -12.54 -15.46 -6.40
CA ASP A 294 -11.61 -14.48 -7.00
C ASP A 294 -11.57 -13.17 -6.18
N TRP A 295 -10.43 -12.48 -6.21
CA TRP A 295 -10.20 -11.16 -5.60
C TRP A 295 -10.27 -10.06 -6.65
N SER A 296 -10.97 -8.96 -6.33
CA SER A 296 -11.04 -7.81 -7.24
C SER A 296 -9.65 -7.18 -7.42
N PRO A 297 -9.10 -7.10 -8.66
CA PRO A 297 -7.75 -6.54 -8.87
C PRO A 297 -7.66 -5.03 -8.59
N LYS A 298 -8.79 -4.35 -8.40
CA LYS A 298 -8.87 -2.90 -8.16
C LYS A 298 -9.31 -2.55 -6.73
N TYR A 299 -10.21 -3.33 -6.14
CA TYR A 299 -10.77 -3.13 -4.81
C TYR A 299 -10.34 -4.30 -3.88
N PRO A 300 -9.18 -4.21 -3.20
CA PRO A 300 -8.67 -5.28 -2.32
C PRO A 300 -9.54 -5.53 -1.07
N GLU A 301 -10.61 -4.77 -0.89
CA GLU A 301 -11.69 -5.02 0.05
C GLU A 301 -12.77 -6.00 -0.46
N LEU A 302 -12.84 -6.28 -1.78
CA LEU A 302 -13.86 -7.10 -2.43
C LEU A 302 -13.34 -8.47 -2.91
N SER A 303 -14.04 -9.53 -2.52
CA SER A 303 -13.83 -10.91 -2.97
C SER A 303 -15.15 -11.54 -3.40
N VAL A 304 -15.18 -12.19 -4.56
CA VAL A 304 -16.36 -12.93 -5.04
C VAL A 304 -16.23 -14.41 -4.74
N ALA A 305 -17.32 -15.06 -4.35
CA ALA A 305 -17.43 -16.50 -4.23
C ALA A 305 -18.66 -17.02 -5.01
N SER A 306 -18.49 -18.08 -5.78
CA SER A 306 -19.59 -18.81 -6.42
C SER A 306 -20.06 -19.97 -5.55
N TYR A 307 -21.36 -20.24 -5.60
CA TYR A 307 -22.06 -21.23 -4.80
C TYR A 307 -22.88 -22.15 -5.70
N ASN A 308 -22.85 -23.44 -5.36
CA ASN A 308 -23.69 -24.46 -6.00
C ASN A 308 -25.16 -24.39 -5.54
N LYS A 309 -25.99 -25.28 -6.10
CA LYS A 309 -27.40 -25.48 -5.75
C LYS A 309 -27.56 -26.01 -4.33
N ASN A 310 -28.47 -25.37 -3.59
CA ASN A 310 -28.90 -25.85 -2.28
C ASN A 310 -29.87 -27.04 -2.46
N PRO A 311 -29.51 -28.28 -2.09
CA PRO A 311 -30.39 -29.43 -2.24
C PRO A 311 -31.60 -29.39 -1.28
N ALA A 312 -31.60 -28.50 -0.29
CA ALA A 312 -32.67 -28.36 0.69
C ALA A 312 -33.68 -27.23 0.38
N ALA A 313 -33.40 -26.34 -0.60
CA ALA A 313 -34.22 -25.15 -0.87
C ALA A 313 -34.59 -25.03 -2.36
N LEU A 314 -35.61 -25.79 -2.79
CA LEU A 314 -36.09 -25.86 -4.18
C LEU A 314 -36.64 -24.55 -4.77
N ASN A 315 -36.92 -23.54 -3.94
CA ASN A 315 -37.49 -22.25 -4.37
C ASN A 315 -36.44 -21.14 -4.54
N GLU A 316 -35.16 -21.43 -4.25
CA GLU A 316 -34.05 -20.50 -4.49
C GLU A 316 -33.46 -20.69 -5.89
N PRO A 317 -32.78 -19.68 -6.47
CA PRO A 317 -32.03 -19.87 -7.70
C PRO A 317 -30.90 -20.91 -7.52
N ASP A 318 -30.67 -21.69 -8.57
CA ASP A 318 -29.74 -22.82 -8.56
C ASP A 318 -28.31 -22.37 -8.31
N GLY A 319 -27.76 -21.50 -9.16
CA GLY A 319 -26.44 -20.91 -8.93
C GLY A 319 -26.51 -19.51 -8.31
N ILE A 320 -25.58 -19.21 -7.42
CA ILE A 320 -25.42 -17.87 -6.82
C ILE A 320 -23.94 -17.46 -6.89
N ALA A 321 -23.66 -16.22 -7.25
CA ALA A 321 -22.36 -15.58 -7.05
C ALA A 321 -22.52 -14.39 -6.10
N ALA A 322 -21.82 -14.41 -4.97
CA ALA A 322 -21.90 -13.37 -3.95
C ALA A 322 -20.59 -12.59 -3.86
N VAL A 323 -20.67 -11.26 -3.94
CA VAL A 323 -19.54 -10.36 -3.72
C VAL A 323 -19.53 -9.97 -2.25
N TRP A 324 -18.52 -10.45 -1.54
CA TRP A 324 -18.25 -10.13 -0.15
C TRP A 324 -17.32 -8.92 -0.04
N ASN A 325 -17.51 -8.13 1.01
CA ASN A 325 -16.70 -6.96 1.33
C ASN A 325 -16.10 -7.16 2.71
N LEU A 326 -14.80 -6.93 2.88
CA LEU A 326 -14.09 -7.10 4.16
C LEU A 326 -14.67 -6.30 5.35
N HIS A 327 -15.52 -5.29 5.10
CA HIS A 327 -16.27 -4.53 6.11
C HIS A 327 -17.73 -5.02 6.31
N LEU A 328 -18.17 -6.06 5.60
CA LEU A 328 -19.53 -6.65 5.68
C LEU A 328 -19.41 -8.19 5.78
N LEU A 329 -19.32 -8.70 7.01
CA LEU A 329 -19.05 -10.12 7.25
C LEU A 329 -20.30 -11.02 7.21
N GLU A 330 -21.43 -10.50 7.67
CA GLU A 330 -22.68 -11.27 7.87
C GLU A 330 -23.60 -11.26 6.64
N ARG A 331 -23.35 -10.38 5.66
CA ARG A 331 -24.19 -10.21 4.48
C ARG A 331 -23.36 -9.74 3.27
N PRO A 332 -23.52 -10.36 2.09
CA PRO A 332 -22.81 -9.93 0.88
C PRO A 332 -23.29 -8.57 0.38
N GLU A 333 -22.40 -7.84 -0.28
CA GLU A 333 -22.68 -6.52 -0.84
C GLU A 333 -23.58 -6.61 -2.07
N PHE A 334 -23.17 -7.46 -3.02
CA PHE A 334 -23.93 -7.82 -4.22
C PHE A 334 -24.19 -9.33 -4.23
N VAL A 335 -25.39 -9.72 -4.64
CA VAL A 335 -25.77 -11.11 -4.88
C VAL A 335 -26.28 -11.21 -6.31
N PHE A 336 -25.67 -12.09 -7.09
CA PHE A 336 -26.05 -12.39 -8.46
C PHE A 336 -26.62 -13.81 -8.53
N HIS A 337 -27.73 -13.95 -9.25
CA HIS A 337 -28.43 -15.23 -9.40
C HIS A 337 -28.19 -15.83 -10.80
N SER A 338 -28.22 -17.16 -10.87
CA SER A 338 -28.07 -17.95 -12.09
C SER A 338 -29.20 -18.98 -12.22
N GLN A 339 -29.51 -19.37 -13.47
CA GLN A 339 -30.46 -20.44 -13.79
C GLN A 339 -29.84 -21.85 -13.66
N SER A 340 -28.55 -21.95 -13.32
CA SER A 340 -27.81 -23.20 -13.09
C SER A 340 -26.60 -22.94 -12.18
N ASP A 341 -26.13 -23.96 -11.46
CA ASP A 341 -24.93 -23.92 -10.62
C ASP A 341 -23.76 -23.17 -11.28
N VAL A 342 -23.16 -22.23 -10.55
CA VAL A 342 -21.96 -21.50 -10.98
C VAL A 342 -20.74 -22.26 -10.46
N LEU A 343 -19.83 -22.65 -11.36
CA LEU A 343 -18.68 -23.50 -11.05
C LEU A 343 -17.36 -22.73 -11.06
N SER A 344 -17.25 -21.72 -11.91
CA SER A 344 -16.10 -20.83 -12.01
C SER A 344 -16.56 -19.37 -11.99
N VAL A 345 -15.77 -18.47 -11.39
CA VAL A 345 -16.07 -17.04 -11.32
C VAL A 345 -14.79 -16.20 -11.40
N THR A 346 -14.81 -15.09 -12.13
CA THR A 346 -13.69 -14.15 -12.17
C THR A 346 -14.11 -12.69 -12.33
N PHE A 347 -13.36 -11.78 -11.71
CA PHE A 347 -13.44 -10.35 -11.93
C PHE A 347 -12.73 -9.95 -13.22
N SER A 348 -13.25 -8.96 -13.95
CA SER A 348 -12.45 -8.31 -14.99
C SER A 348 -11.31 -7.49 -14.36
N PRO A 349 -10.02 -7.77 -14.67
CA PRO A 349 -8.92 -6.91 -14.23
C PRO A 349 -8.98 -5.51 -14.87
N PHE A 350 -9.64 -5.39 -16.02
CA PHE A 350 -9.75 -4.14 -16.78
C PHE A 350 -10.97 -3.33 -16.33
N HIS A 351 -12.11 -3.96 -16.02
CA HIS A 351 -13.36 -3.29 -15.65
C HIS A 351 -13.82 -3.69 -14.24
N SER A 352 -13.66 -2.78 -13.27
CA SER A 352 -13.96 -3.00 -11.84
C SER A 352 -15.37 -3.49 -11.51
N ASN A 353 -16.31 -3.28 -12.44
CA ASN A 353 -17.73 -3.49 -12.21
C ASN A 353 -18.25 -4.80 -12.80
N LEU A 354 -17.45 -5.50 -13.63
CA LEU A 354 -17.86 -6.67 -14.40
C LEU A 354 -17.34 -7.96 -13.76
N VAL A 355 -18.24 -8.92 -13.60
CA VAL A 355 -17.97 -10.27 -13.07
C VAL A 355 -18.48 -11.30 -14.05
N PHE A 356 -17.64 -12.28 -14.40
CA PHE A 356 -18.01 -13.40 -15.27
C PHE A 356 -18.20 -14.66 -14.43
N GLY A 357 -19.13 -15.53 -14.83
CA GLY A 357 -19.31 -16.86 -14.23
C GLY A 357 -19.59 -17.94 -15.25
N GLY A 358 -18.92 -19.08 -15.11
CA GLY A 358 -19.18 -20.28 -15.90
C GLY A 358 -20.15 -21.20 -15.17
N THR A 359 -21.19 -21.70 -15.87
CA THR A 359 -22.18 -22.60 -15.27
C THR A 359 -21.90 -24.07 -15.55
N TYR A 360 -22.54 -24.94 -14.76
CA TYR A 360 -22.63 -26.38 -15.04
C TYR A 360 -23.28 -26.68 -16.41
N SER A 361 -24.16 -25.80 -16.89
CA SER A 361 -24.91 -25.93 -18.15
C SER A 361 -24.18 -25.43 -19.40
N GLY A 362 -22.86 -25.19 -19.33
CA GLY A 362 -22.06 -24.67 -20.45
C GLY A 362 -22.28 -23.19 -20.76
N GLN A 363 -23.16 -22.50 -20.02
CA GLN A 363 -23.40 -21.07 -20.21
C GLN A 363 -22.32 -20.24 -19.52
N ILE A 364 -22.01 -19.10 -20.11
CA ILE A 364 -21.20 -18.05 -19.49
C ILE A 364 -22.12 -16.86 -19.25
N LEU A 365 -22.07 -16.34 -18.04
CA LEU A 365 -22.87 -15.23 -17.55
C LEU A 365 -21.96 -14.02 -17.32
N LEU A 366 -22.46 -12.83 -17.68
CA LEU A 366 -21.86 -11.56 -17.31
C LEU A 366 -22.81 -10.82 -16.37
N TRP A 367 -22.31 -10.46 -15.20
CA TRP A 367 -22.97 -9.59 -14.24
C TRP A 367 -22.26 -8.24 -14.16
N ASP A 368 -23.04 -7.17 -13.99
CA ASP A 368 -22.55 -5.82 -13.70
C ASP A 368 -23.03 -5.41 -12.31
N THR A 369 -22.10 -5.03 -11.44
CA THR A 369 -22.38 -4.49 -10.09
C THR A 369 -23.29 -3.25 -10.07
N ARG A 370 -23.44 -2.55 -11.21
CA ARG A 370 -24.40 -1.44 -11.40
C ARG A 370 -25.83 -1.91 -11.66
N SER A 371 -26.02 -3.18 -12.02
CA SER A 371 -27.32 -3.80 -12.29
C SER A 371 -27.85 -4.56 -11.08
N LYS A 372 -29.16 -4.85 -11.05
CA LYS A 372 -29.75 -5.76 -10.05
C LYS A 372 -29.32 -7.22 -10.31
N HIS A 373 -29.77 -8.13 -9.45
CA HIS A 373 -29.32 -9.53 -9.27
C HIS A 373 -29.33 -10.51 -10.48
N LEU A 374 -29.59 -10.06 -11.71
CA LEU A 374 -29.71 -10.93 -12.89
C LEU A 374 -28.52 -10.75 -13.85
N PRO A 375 -28.14 -11.77 -14.62
CA PRO A 375 -27.10 -11.63 -15.65
C PRO A 375 -27.54 -10.63 -16.72
N VAL A 376 -26.63 -9.72 -17.06
CA VAL A 376 -26.81 -8.66 -18.07
C VAL A 376 -26.70 -9.26 -19.47
N LEU A 377 -25.71 -10.15 -19.66
CA LEU A 377 -25.57 -10.99 -20.86
C LEU A 377 -25.39 -12.46 -20.44
N LYS A 378 -25.82 -13.36 -21.32
CA LYS A 378 -25.60 -14.81 -21.20
C LYS A 378 -25.37 -15.44 -22.56
N THR A 379 -24.47 -16.42 -22.65
CA THR A 379 -24.26 -17.18 -23.89
C THR A 379 -25.47 -18.06 -24.21
N PRO A 380 -25.84 -18.26 -25.48
CA PRO A 380 -26.83 -19.27 -25.86
C PRO A 380 -26.22 -20.67 -25.75
N LEU A 381 -26.97 -21.65 -25.22
CA LEU A 381 -26.62 -23.06 -25.37
C LEU A 381 -26.67 -23.40 -26.85
N SER A 382 -25.51 -23.60 -27.46
CA SER A 382 -25.33 -23.81 -28.89
C SER A 382 -24.07 -24.64 -29.13
N ALA A 383 -24.07 -25.49 -30.16
CA ALA A 383 -22.96 -26.40 -30.46
C ALA A 383 -21.65 -25.71 -30.89
N ALA A 384 -21.62 -24.38 -30.97
CA ALA A 384 -20.39 -23.60 -31.17
C ALA A 384 -19.70 -23.24 -29.85
N GLY A 385 -20.44 -23.17 -28.74
CA GLY A 385 -19.93 -22.94 -27.39
C GLY A 385 -19.90 -24.22 -26.56
N HIS A 386 -19.64 -24.09 -25.27
CA HIS A 386 -19.57 -25.24 -24.36
C HIS A 386 -20.94 -25.93 -24.21
N THR A 387 -20.89 -27.26 -24.13
CA THR A 387 -22.05 -28.13 -23.89
C THR A 387 -22.01 -28.77 -22.51
N HIS A 388 -20.81 -28.85 -21.92
CA HIS A 388 -20.51 -29.46 -20.63
C HIS A 388 -20.07 -28.39 -19.59
N PRO A 389 -19.91 -28.77 -18.30
CA PRO A 389 -19.58 -27.86 -17.21
C PRO A 389 -18.31 -27.01 -17.42
N VAL A 390 -18.37 -25.71 -17.14
CA VAL A 390 -17.22 -24.78 -17.28
C VAL A 390 -16.45 -24.68 -15.96
N TYR A 391 -15.44 -25.54 -15.78
CA TYR A 391 -14.63 -25.62 -14.55
C TYR A 391 -13.56 -24.53 -14.42
N ALA A 392 -13.06 -23.97 -15.53
CA ALA A 392 -12.04 -22.93 -15.50
C ALA A 392 -12.30 -21.82 -16.51
N MET A 393 -11.95 -20.61 -16.11
CA MET A 393 -12.22 -19.35 -16.79
C MET A 393 -11.12 -18.35 -16.44
N GLN A 394 -10.58 -17.64 -17.43
CA GLN A 394 -9.53 -16.63 -17.22
C GLN A 394 -9.66 -15.49 -18.23
N MET A 395 -9.41 -14.26 -17.78
CA MET A 395 -9.34 -13.10 -18.66
C MET A 395 -7.90 -12.89 -19.13
N VAL A 396 -7.67 -12.89 -20.45
CA VAL A 396 -6.31 -12.84 -21.04
C VAL A 396 -6.21 -11.69 -22.04
N GLY A 397 -5.14 -10.91 -21.94
CA GLY A 397 -4.84 -9.83 -22.89
C GLY A 397 -4.44 -8.51 -22.22
N THR A 398 -4.78 -7.41 -22.87
CA THR A 398 -4.49 -6.04 -22.44
C THR A 398 -5.78 -5.24 -22.27
N GLN A 399 -5.72 -4.10 -21.59
CA GLN A 399 -6.90 -3.25 -21.36
C GLN A 399 -7.71 -2.93 -22.64
N ASN A 400 -7.03 -2.74 -23.77
CA ASN A 400 -7.66 -2.39 -25.06
C ASN A 400 -7.99 -3.61 -25.94
N ALA A 401 -7.50 -4.79 -25.60
CA ALA A 401 -7.68 -6.03 -26.36
C ALA A 401 -7.55 -7.22 -25.41
N HIS A 402 -8.68 -7.66 -24.86
CA HIS A 402 -8.77 -8.75 -23.90
C HIS A 402 -9.91 -9.70 -24.24
N ASN A 403 -9.65 -10.99 -24.04
CA ASN A 403 -10.55 -12.08 -24.37
C ASN A 403 -10.78 -12.92 -23.11
N LEU A 404 -12.03 -13.32 -22.89
CA LEU A 404 -12.37 -14.30 -21.85
C LEU A 404 -12.14 -15.70 -22.44
N ILE A 405 -11.33 -16.52 -21.78
CA ILE A 405 -11.02 -17.88 -22.22
C ILE A 405 -11.58 -18.85 -21.19
N THR A 406 -12.32 -19.85 -21.67
CA THR A 406 -13.03 -20.83 -20.84
C THR A 406 -12.80 -22.25 -21.33
N SER A 407 -12.71 -23.21 -20.41
CA SER A 407 -12.59 -24.63 -20.72
C SER A 407 -13.75 -25.44 -20.13
N SER A 408 -14.14 -26.49 -20.85
CA SER A 408 -15.21 -27.40 -20.46
C SER A 408 -14.76 -28.86 -20.50
N THR A 409 -15.48 -29.74 -19.80
CA THR A 409 -15.23 -31.18 -19.74
C THR A 409 -15.37 -31.88 -21.10
N ASP A 410 -16.05 -31.25 -22.07
CA ASP A 410 -16.12 -31.72 -23.47
C ASP A 410 -14.80 -31.53 -24.26
N GLY A 411 -13.73 -31.10 -23.60
CA GLY A 411 -12.43 -30.88 -24.22
C GLY A 411 -12.39 -29.67 -25.15
N THR A 412 -13.44 -28.84 -25.16
CA THR A 412 -13.43 -27.56 -25.87
C THR A 412 -12.87 -26.45 -24.99
N VAL A 413 -12.05 -25.60 -25.61
CA VAL A 413 -11.64 -24.30 -25.07
C VAL A 413 -12.19 -23.21 -25.97
N CYS A 414 -13.04 -22.36 -25.43
CA CYS A 414 -13.67 -21.26 -26.15
C CYS A 414 -13.03 -19.92 -25.76
N SER A 415 -12.78 -19.06 -26.74
CA SER A 415 -12.46 -17.66 -26.51
C SER A 415 -13.64 -16.77 -26.87
N TRP A 416 -13.96 -15.83 -25.99
CA TRP A 416 -15.08 -14.91 -26.12
C TRP A 416 -14.61 -13.46 -26.04
N LEU A 417 -15.28 -12.60 -26.80
CA LEU A 417 -15.14 -11.15 -26.69
C LEU A 417 -16.09 -10.67 -25.58
N VAL A 418 -15.60 -9.83 -24.67
CA VAL A 418 -16.39 -9.33 -23.53
C VAL A 418 -17.68 -8.62 -23.97
N ASP A 419 -17.61 -7.83 -25.05
CA ASP A 419 -18.74 -7.11 -25.62
C ASP A 419 -19.72 -8.01 -26.42
N MET A 420 -19.33 -9.25 -26.75
CA MET A 420 -20.10 -10.14 -27.62
C MET A 420 -20.07 -11.60 -27.15
N LEU A 421 -20.84 -11.89 -26.11
CA LEU A 421 -21.09 -13.25 -25.61
C LEU A 421 -22.16 -14.04 -26.41
N ALA A 422 -22.51 -13.60 -27.62
CA ALA A 422 -23.54 -14.27 -28.43
C ALA A 422 -23.03 -15.56 -29.10
N GLN A 423 -21.74 -15.61 -29.43
CA GLN A 423 -21.03 -16.73 -30.05
C GLN A 423 -19.54 -16.62 -29.67
N PRO A 424 -18.79 -17.72 -29.45
CA PRO A 424 -17.36 -17.61 -29.25
C PRO A 424 -16.67 -17.13 -30.53
N GLN A 425 -15.59 -16.37 -30.36
CA GLN A 425 -14.75 -15.88 -31.46
C GLN A 425 -13.92 -17.02 -32.06
N GLU A 426 -13.43 -17.91 -31.18
CA GLU A 426 -12.59 -19.07 -31.51
C GLU A 426 -13.00 -20.23 -30.60
N THR A 427 -13.24 -21.40 -31.16
CA THR A 427 -13.50 -22.65 -30.43
C THR A 427 -12.41 -23.66 -30.80
N LEU A 428 -11.74 -24.22 -29.80
CA LEU A 428 -10.59 -25.10 -29.96
C LEU A 428 -10.86 -26.46 -29.31
N GLU A 429 -10.93 -27.51 -30.12
CA GLU A 429 -11.09 -28.90 -29.66
C GLU A 429 -9.72 -29.48 -29.27
N LEU A 430 -9.55 -29.88 -28.01
CA LEU A 430 -8.33 -30.48 -27.49
C LEU A 430 -8.34 -32.00 -27.71
N ILE A 431 -8.00 -32.41 -28.93
CA ILE A 431 -7.97 -33.82 -29.34
C ILE A 431 -6.56 -34.41 -29.18
N HIS A 432 -6.43 -35.53 -28.46
CA HIS A 432 -5.15 -36.25 -28.29
C HIS A 432 -5.22 -37.68 -28.81
N ALA A 433 -4.40 -37.99 -29.82
CA ALA A 433 -4.45 -39.28 -30.55
C ALA A 433 -4.07 -40.53 -29.71
N GLY A 434 -3.49 -40.35 -28.52
CA GLY A 434 -3.15 -41.43 -27.57
C GLY A 434 -4.17 -41.64 -26.44
N HIS A 435 -5.31 -40.94 -26.45
CA HIS A 435 -6.31 -40.97 -25.38
C HIS A 435 -7.19 -42.24 -25.41
N ASN A 436 -7.76 -42.64 -24.27
CA ASN A 436 -8.50 -43.90 -24.15
C ASN A 436 -9.97 -43.79 -24.57
N LYS A 437 -10.34 -44.46 -25.66
CA LYS A 437 -11.72 -44.68 -26.19
C LYS A 437 -12.49 -43.44 -26.68
N THR A 438 -12.31 -42.26 -26.09
CA THR A 438 -12.78 -40.97 -26.65
C THR A 438 -11.59 -40.13 -27.10
N GLY A 439 -11.77 -39.30 -28.13
CA GLY A 439 -10.69 -38.45 -28.65
C GLY A 439 -10.51 -37.12 -27.90
N GLU A 440 -11.57 -36.68 -27.23
CA GLU A 440 -11.65 -35.45 -26.43
C GLU A 440 -10.91 -35.59 -25.09
N VAL A 441 -10.14 -34.56 -24.72
CA VAL A 441 -9.39 -34.51 -23.46
C VAL A 441 -10.13 -33.64 -22.45
N ALA A 442 -10.71 -34.26 -21.41
CA ALA A 442 -11.49 -33.57 -20.38
C ALA A 442 -10.63 -32.57 -19.57
N VAL A 443 -10.98 -31.29 -19.63
CA VAL A 443 -10.25 -30.20 -18.93
C VAL A 443 -10.85 -29.91 -17.57
N THR A 444 -10.01 -29.89 -16.54
CA THR A 444 -10.36 -29.53 -15.17
C THR A 444 -9.85 -28.14 -14.79
N THR A 445 -8.69 -27.72 -15.31
CA THR A 445 -8.05 -26.44 -14.97
C THR A 445 -7.16 -25.93 -16.10
N LEU A 446 -6.97 -24.62 -16.19
CA LEU A 446 -6.10 -23.95 -17.17
C LEU A 446 -5.40 -22.75 -16.54
N ASP A 447 -4.21 -22.40 -17.02
CA ASP A 447 -3.55 -21.12 -16.71
C ASP A 447 -2.62 -20.65 -17.85
N PHE A 448 -2.29 -19.36 -17.85
CA PHE A 448 -1.43 -18.67 -18.81
C PHE A 448 -0.17 -18.09 -18.10
N PRO A 449 1.01 -18.12 -18.74
CA PRO A 449 2.15 -17.32 -18.28
C PRO A 449 1.86 -15.82 -18.44
N ASP A 450 2.18 -14.99 -17.43
CA ASP A 450 1.92 -13.53 -17.44
C ASP A 450 2.49 -12.78 -18.68
N ASN A 451 3.50 -13.34 -19.36
CA ASN A 451 4.12 -12.76 -20.56
C ASN A 451 3.50 -13.24 -21.89
N GLU A 452 2.60 -14.25 -21.90
CA GLU A 452 2.07 -14.83 -23.13
C GLU A 452 0.55 -15.01 -23.14
N THR A 453 -0.10 -14.50 -24.19
CA THR A 453 -1.56 -14.55 -24.38
C THR A 453 -2.02 -15.66 -25.33
N THR A 454 -1.08 -16.42 -25.89
CA THR A 454 -1.31 -17.34 -27.03
C THR A 454 -1.11 -18.81 -26.71
N THR A 455 -0.47 -19.12 -25.59
CA THR A 455 0.00 -20.46 -25.23
C THR A 455 -0.30 -20.67 -23.76
N PHE A 456 -0.96 -21.77 -23.44
CA PHE A 456 -1.51 -22.04 -22.13
C PHE A 456 -1.31 -23.51 -21.76
N TRP A 457 -1.38 -23.81 -20.46
CA TRP A 457 -1.26 -25.16 -19.95
C TRP A 457 -2.59 -25.64 -19.39
N VAL A 458 -2.90 -26.89 -19.65
CA VAL A 458 -4.20 -27.51 -19.46
C VAL A 458 -4.03 -28.73 -18.55
N GLY A 459 -4.61 -28.66 -17.35
CA GLY A 459 -4.73 -29.80 -16.46
C GLY A 459 -5.96 -30.63 -16.79
N THR A 460 -5.82 -31.95 -16.73
CA THR A 460 -6.87 -32.90 -17.15
C THR A 460 -7.29 -33.85 -16.03
N GLU A 461 -8.44 -34.47 -16.22
CA GLU A 461 -8.97 -35.50 -15.31
C GLU A 461 -8.06 -36.75 -15.26
N GLU A 462 -7.24 -37.00 -16.29
CA GLU A 462 -6.26 -38.11 -16.31
C GLU A 462 -5.05 -37.91 -15.38
N GLY A 463 -4.81 -36.71 -14.84
CA GLY A 463 -3.55 -36.38 -14.14
C GLY A 463 -2.37 -36.04 -15.07
N ASN A 464 -2.62 -35.89 -16.37
CA ASN A 464 -1.67 -35.33 -17.32
C ASN A 464 -1.83 -33.80 -17.37
N VAL A 465 -0.74 -33.07 -17.65
CA VAL A 465 -0.82 -31.67 -18.11
C VAL A 465 -0.30 -31.59 -19.54
N TYR A 466 -1.03 -30.87 -20.38
CA TYR A 466 -0.69 -30.64 -21.78
C TYR A 466 -0.48 -29.14 -22.05
N GLN A 467 0.46 -28.82 -22.93
CA GLN A 467 0.59 -27.48 -23.50
C GLN A 467 -0.39 -27.33 -24.66
N ALA A 468 -1.07 -26.19 -24.78
CA ALA A 468 -1.96 -25.87 -25.88
C ALA A 468 -1.66 -24.49 -26.47
N ASN A 469 -1.83 -24.35 -27.79
CA ASN A 469 -1.70 -23.08 -28.50
C ASN A 469 -3.06 -22.61 -29.00
N ARG A 470 -3.36 -21.33 -28.76
CA ARG A 470 -4.56 -20.67 -29.27
C ARG A 470 -4.50 -20.44 -30.78
N TYR A 471 -3.33 -20.03 -31.28
CA TYR A 471 -3.11 -19.68 -32.68
C TYR A 471 -2.09 -20.60 -33.35
N ASP A 472 -2.27 -20.82 -34.65
CA ASP A 472 -1.28 -21.50 -35.48
C ASP A 472 -0.06 -20.59 -35.66
N ARG A 473 1.13 -21.14 -35.44
CA ARG A 473 2.44 -20.47 -35.54
C ARG A 473 3.37 -21.33 -36.36
N ALA A 474 4.39 -20.73 -36.99
CA ALA A 474 5.37 -21.46 -37.79
C ALA A 474 6.11 -22.53 -36.97
N GLY A 475 5.65 -23.78 -37.08
CA GLY A 475 6.16 -24.95 -36.34
C GLY A 475 5.24 -25.48 -35.22
N ALA A 476 4.10 -24.85 -34.91
CA ALA A 476 3.17 -25.32 -33.89
C ALA A 476 1.71 -24.95 -34.22
N LYS A 477 0.90 -25.97 -34.51
CA LYS A 477 -0.53 -25.86 -34.83
C LYS A 477 -1.34 -25.36 -33.61
N ALA A 478 -2.45 -24.67 -33.88
CA ALA A 478 -3.49 -24.43 -32.87
C ALA A 478 -4.08 -25.75 -32.33
N GLY A 479 -4.46 -25.75 -31.04
CA GLY A 479 -4.88 -26.91 -30.27
C GLY A 479 -3.77 -27.49 -29.38
N LEU A 480 -3.92 -28.75 -28.99
CA LEU A 480 -3.07 -29.43 -28.01
C LEU A 480 -1.73 -29.90 -28.62
N ASN A 481 -0.60 -29.55 -27.98
CA ASN A 481 0.73 -30.05 -28.35
C ASN A 481 0.85 -31.54 -27.95
N GLN A 482 0.71 -32.43 -28.93
CA GLN A 482 0.74 -33.88 -28.70
C GLN A 482 2.14 -34.43 -28.38
N TYR A 483 3.21 -33.62 -28.53
CA TYR A 483 4.58 -34.07 -28.32
C TYR A 483 5.11 -33.84 -26.90
N ASP A 484 4.76 -32.72 -26.25
CA ASP A 484 5.23 -32.38 -24.91
C ASP A 484 4.15 -32.64 -23.86
N ILE A 485 4.22 -33.83 -23.25
CA ILE A 485 3.25 -34.28 -22.24
C ILE A 485 3.91 -34.26 -20.86
N TYR A 486 3.36 -33.50 -19.93
CA TYR A 486 3.84 -33.41 -18.55
C TYR A 486 3.15 -34.53 -17.76
N LYS A 487 3.86 -35.63 -17.53
CA LYS A 487 3.31 -36.85 -16.90
C LYS A 487 3.84 -36.98 -15.48
N GLY A 488 2.95 -36.98 -14.49
CA GLY A 488 3.37 -37.08 -13.09
C GLY A 488 2.28 -37.30 -12.06
N HIS A 489 1.04 -36.84 -12.25
CA HIS A 489 -0.03 -37.16 -11.32
C HIS A 489 -0.71 -38.49 -11.62
N ALA A 490 -1.26 -39.12 -10.58
CA ALA A 490 -2.01 -40.38 -10.66
C ALA A 490 -3.54 -40.20 -10.63
N GLY A 491 -4.02 -38.95 -10.54
CA GLY A 491 -5.44 -38.58 -10.55
C GLY A 491 -5.65 -37.15 -11.05
N PRO A 492 -6.91 -36.66 -11.11
CA PRO A 492 -7.26 -35.38 -11.71
C PRO A 492 -6.41 -34.20 -11.21
N VAL A 493 -6.03 -33.30 -12.11
CA VAL A 493 -5.36 -32.02 -11.74
C VAL A 493 -6.43 -31.00 -11.34
N MET A 494 -6.50 -30.64 -10.06
CA MET A 494 -7.55 -29.75 -9.53
C MET A 494 -7.16 -28.27 -9.57
N GLY A 495 -5.85 -27.97 -9.50
CA GLY A 495 -5.33 -26.61 -9.61
C GLY A 495 -4.05 -26.58 -10.41
N LEU A 496 -3.87 -25.51 -11.19
CA LEU A 496 -2.66 -25.18 -11.93
C LEU A 496 -2.40 -23.68 -11.73
N HIS A 497 -1.12 -23.29 -11.53
CA HIS A 497 -0.76 -21.88 -11.43
C HIS A 497 0.67 -21.59 -11.91
N PHE A 498 0.83 -20.62 -12.81
CA PHE A 498 2.12 -20.06 -13.19
C PHE A 498 2.72 -19.19 -12.08
N HIS A 499 4.04 -19.09 -12.08
CA HIS A 499 4.75 -18.18 -11.18
C HIS A 499 4.57 -16.72 -11.69
N PRO A 500 4.11 -15.78 -10.85
CA PRO A 500 3.82 -14.41 -11.24
C PRO A 500 5.09 -13.62 -11.62
N LEU A 501 4.97 -12.68 -12.56
CA LEU A 501 6.07 -11.79 -13.01
C LEU A 501 6.37 -10.66 -12.02
N VAL A 502 6.82 -11.01 -10.82
CA VAL A 502 7.25 -10.05 -9.79
C VAL A 502 8.70 -10.32 -9.37
N GLY A 503 9.63 -9.50 -9.88
CA GLY A 503 11.04 -9.51 -9.48
C GLY A 503 11.98 -8.97 -10.56
N PRO A 504 13.30 -8.86 -10.27
CA PRO A 504 14.34 -8.53 -11.24
C PRO A 504 14.88 -9.75 -12.02
N VAL A 505 14.31 -10.93 -11.79
CA VAL A 505 14.62 -12.19 -12.47
C VAL A 505 13.30 -12.81 -12.88
N ASP A 506 13.22 -13.25 -14.14
CA ASP A 506 12.07 -13.93 -14.70
C ASP A 506 12.01 -15.39 -14.23
N PHE A 507 10.83 -15.82 -13.81
CA PHE A 507 10.50 -17.18 -13.38
C PHE A 507 9.19 -17.67 -14.01
N SER A 508 8.67 -17.01 -15.06
CA SER A 508 7.40 -17.37 -15.72
C SER A 508 7.40 -18.77 -16.36
N ASP A 509 8.57 -19.41 -16.44
CA ASP A 509 8.71 -20.79 -16.89
C ASP A 509 8.45 -21.82 -15.78
N LEU A 510 8.16 -21.41 -14.55
CA LEU A 510 7.75 -22.29 -13.45
C LEU A 510 6.23 -22.29 -13.26
N PHE A 511 5.65 -23.47 -13.08
CA PHE A 511 4.25 -23.62 -12.66
C PHE A 511 4.08 -24.75 -11.63
N LEU A 512 3.06 -24.59 -10.78
CA LEU A 512 2.63 -25.59 -9.80
C LEU A 512 1.34 -26.28 -10.28
N THR A 513 1.18 -27.55 -9.89
CA THR A 513 -0.06 -28.30 -10.06
C THR A 513 -0.45 -29.01 -8.76
N ALA A 514 -1.74 -29.05 -8.45
CA ALA A 514 -2.32 -29.80 -7.34
C ALA A 514 -3.27 -30.88 -7.87
N SER A 515 -3.39 -32.00 -7.16
CA SER A 515 -4.16 -33.15 -7.62
C SER A 515 -4.82 -33.94 -6.49
N VAL A 516 -5.84 -34.70 -6.87
CA VAL A 516 -6.51 -35.72 -6.07
C VAL A 516 -5.58 -36.89 -5.69
N ASP A 517 -4.35 -36.97 -6.22
CA ASP A 517 -3.33 -37.95 -5.81
C ASP A 517 -2.54 -37.57 -4.53
N TRP A 518 -3.03 -36.58 -3.76
CA TRP A 518 -2.42 -36.03 -2.53
C TRP A 518 -1.08 -35.30 -2.73
N THR A 519 -0.69 -35.02 -3.96
CA THR A 519 0.61 -34.38 -4.24
C THR A 519 0.47 -33.05 -4.95
N VAL A 520 1.43 -32.17 -4.69
CA VAL A 520 1.63 -30.92 -5.44
C VAL A 520 2.96 -31.03 -6.18
N LYS A 521 3.01 -30.66 -7.46
CA LYS A 521 4.22 -30.83 -8.29
C LYS A 521 4.68 -29.51 -8.89
N LEU A 522 5.99 -29.30 -8.85
CA LEU A 522 6.67 -28.16 -9.43
C LEU A 522 7.22 -28.54 -10.81
N TRP A 523 6.86 -27.78 -11.82
CA TRP A 523 7.19 -28.04 -13.22
C TRP A 523 7.96 -26.88 -13.84
N ARG A 524 8.67 -27.19 -14.93
CA ARG A 524 9.25 -26.19 -15.82
C ARG A 524 8.62 -26.29 -17.20
N ALA A 525 7.98 -25.23 -17.65
CA ALA A 525 7.56 -25.07 -19.03
C ALA A 525 8.79 -25.09 -19.97
N LYS A 526 8.71 -25.83 -21.08
CA LYS A 526 9.70 -25.74 -22.15
C LYS A 526 9.59 -24.41 -22.89
N SER A 527 10.73 -23.81 -23.22
CA SER A 527 10.79 -22.58 -24.02
C SER A 527 10.17 -22.75 -25.41
N LEU A 528 9.26 -21.85 -25.78
CA LEU A 528 8.53 -21.86 -27.05
C LEU A 528 9.41 -21.79 -28.30
N ALA A 529 10.67 -21.36 -28.18
CA ALA A 529 11.57 -21.16 -29.31
C ALA A 529 11.93 -22.44 -30.09
N LYS A 530 11.63 -23.63 -29.54
CA LYS A 530 11.86 -24.94 -30.19
C LYS A 530 10.78 -25.96 -29.80
N PRO A 531 9.66 -26.07 -30.56
CA PRO A 531 8.67 -27.13 -30.33
C PRO A 531 9.31 -28.51 -30.56
N SER A 532 9.01 -29.47 -29.68
CA SER A 532 9.57 -30.82 -29.77
C SER A 532 8.94 -31.59 -30.93
N THR A 533 9.74 -32.12 -31.86
CA THR A 533 9.24 -32.94 -33.00
C THR A 533 9.11 -34.43 -32.68
N THR A 534 9.25 -34.80 -31.41
CA THR A 534 9.23 -36.17 -30.89
C THR A 534 8.48 -36.19 -29.57
N ALA A 535 7.63 -37.19 -29.34
CA ALA A 535 6.92 -37.31 -28.07
C ALA A 535 7.92 -37.48 -26.90
N GLN A 536 7.82 -36.60 -25.91
CA GLN A 536 8.64 -36.60 -24.69
C GLN A 536 7.72 -36.46 -23.48
N ALA A 537 7.81 -37.44 -22.57
CA ALA A 537 7.24 -37.33 -21.24
C ALA A 537 8.15 -36.44 -20.39
N ILE A 538 7.66 -35.24 -20.03
CA ILE A 538 8.35 -34.33 -19.12
C ILE A 538 8.02 -34.78 -17.69
N ALA A 539 9.04 -34.90 -16.85
CA ALA A 539 8.91 -35.25 -15.43
C ALA A 539 8.89 -33.97 -14.56
N PRO A 540 8.30 -34.01 -13.36
CA PRO A 540 8.32 -32.87 -12.44
C PRO A 540 9.75 -32.58 -11.94
N ILE A 541 10.02 -31.32 -11.59
CA ILE A 541 11.27 -30.93 -10.91
C ILE A 541 11.27 -31.49 -9.49
N TYR A 542 10.12 -31.39 -8.81
CA TYR A 542 9.92 -31.73 -7.41
C TYR A 542 8.47 -32.11 -7.15
N SER A 543 8.25 -32.91 -6.10
CA SER A 543 6.93 -33.37 -5.64
C SER A 543 6.83 -33.11 -4.14
N PHE A 544 5.78 -32.43 -3.71
CA PHE A 544 5.45 -32.18 -2.30
C PHE A 544 4.37 -33.20 -1.92
N ASP A 545 4.73 -34.16 -1.08
CA ASP A 545 3.99 -35.42 -0.86
C ASP A 545 3.52 -35.58 0.61
N GLU A 546 3.23 -34.47 1.32
CA GLU A 546 2.84 -34.47 2.75
C GLU A 546 1.32 -34.36 3.01
N ALA A 547 0.50 -34.01 2.01
CA ALA A 547 -0.92 -33.77 2.25
C ALA A 547 -1.65 -35.02 2.81
N ASP A 548 -2.42 -34.84 3.88
CA ASP A 548 -3.19 -35.93 4.52
C ASP A 548 -4.43 -36.35 3.70
N ASP A 549 -4.86 -35.51 2.75
CA ASP A 549 -6.12 -35.63 2.01
C ASP A 549 -6.03 -34.90 0.65
N TYR A 550 -7.08 -34.97 -0.18
CA TYR A 550 -7.11 -34.41 -1.54
C TYR A 550 -6.77 -32.92 -1.58
N VAL A 551 -5.76 -32.55 -2.39
CA VAL A 551 -5.35 -31.15 -2.57
C VAL A 551 -6.18 -30.53 -3.69
N TYR A 552 -7.13 -29.67 -3.33
CA TYR A 552 -8.07 -29.06 -4.28
C TYR A 552 -7.51 -27.83 -4.99
N GLY A 553 -6.53 -27.15 -4.40
CA GLY A 553 -5.98 -25.92 -4.98
C GLY A 553 -4.55 -25.62 -4.56
N VAL A 554 -3.81 -25.00 -5.47
CA VAL A 554 -2.48 -24.43 -5.24
C VAL A 554 -2.39 -23.08 -5.94
N LYS A 555 -1.80 -22.08 -5.27
CA LYS A 555 -1.56 -20.74 -5.83
C LYS A 555 -0.24 -20.16 -5.32
N TRP A 556 0.58 -19.67 -6.25
CA TRP A 556 1.76 -18.86 -5.92
C TRP A 556 1.36 -17.54 -5.27
N HIS A 557 2.14 -17.08 -4.29
CA HIS A 557 1.89 -15.80 -3.63
C HIS A 557 2.36 -14.63 -4.52
N PRO A 558 1.49 -13.65 -4.85
CA PRO A 558 1.72 -12.69 -5.93
C PRO A 558 2.97 -11.82 -5.74
N THR A 559 3.40 -11.56 -4.50
CA THR A 559 4.51 -10.65 -4.19
C THR A 559 5.77 -11.33 -3.63
N HIS A 560 5.86 -12.67 -3.61
CA HIS A 560 7.04 -13.37 -3.07
C HIS A 560 7.31 -14.72 -3.80
N PRO A 561 8.41 -14.85 -4.56
CA PRO A 561 8.59 -15.89 -5.57
C PRO A 561 8.79 -17.31 -5.01
N ALA A 562 9.25 -17.43 -3.77
CA ALA A 562 9.48 -18.72 -3.13
C ALA A 562 8.31 -19.19 -2.25
N LEU A 563 7.17 -18.50 -2.25
CA LEU A 563 6.04 -18.76 -1.35
C LEU A 563 4.79 -19.18 -2.15
N PHE A 564 4.15 -20.28 -1.76
CA PHE A 564 2.85 -20.69 -2.28
C PHE A 564 1.96 -21.27 -1.17
N GLY A 565 0.65 -21.29 -1.41
CA GLY A 565 -0.32 -21.92 -0.52
C GLY A 565 -0.98 -23.14 -1.17
N THR A 566 -1.34 -24.13 -0.35
CA THR A 566 -2.12 -25.32 -0.74
C THR A 566 -3.35 -25.46 0.15
N VAL A 567 -4.40 -26.10 -0.36
CA VAL A 567 -5.66 -26.36 0.37
C VAL A 567 -6.15 -27.80 0.23
N ASP A 568 -6.51 -28.41 1.35
CA ASP A 568 -6.77 -29.84 1.47
C ASP A 568 -8.24 -30.16 1.84
N GLY A 569 -8.68 -31.37 1.51
CA GLY A 569 -9.98 -31.94 1.92
C GLY A 569 -10.22 -32.01 3.44
N SER A 570 -9.14 -32.05 4.22
CA SER A 570 -9.18 -31.99 5.70
C SER A 570 -9.53 -30.61 6.27
N GLY A 571 -9.63 -29.57 5.42
CA GLY A 571 -9.81 -28.18 5.82
C GLY A 571 -8.52 -27.50 6.29
N LYS A 572 -7.36 -28.06 5.96
CA LYS A 572 -6.06 -27.40 6.11
C LYS A 572 -5.82 -26.36 5.03
N PHE A 573 -5.18 -25.27 5.42
CA PHE A 573 -4.48 -24.32 4.58
C PHE A 573 -3.01 -24.32 5.00
N ASP A 574 -2.15 -24.72 4.08
CA ASP A 574 -0.72 -24.98 4.32
C ASP A 574 0.14 -24.06 3.45
N LEU A 575 1.19 -23.51 4.06
CA LEU A 575 2.00 -22.42 3.51
C LEU A 575 3.45 -22.88 3.31
N TRP A 576 3.84 -23.02 2.06
CA TRP A 576 5.14 -23.55 1.63
C TRP A 576 6.10 -22.43 1.27
N ASN A 577 7.32 -22.43 1.82
CA ASN A 577 8.35 -21.43 1.52
C ASN A 577 9.68 -22.10 1.14
N LEU A 578 9.93 -22.20 -0.16
CA LEU A 578 11.05 -22.90 -0.79
C LEU A 578 12.45 -22.34 -0.42
N ASN A 579 12.50 -21.15 0.21
CA ASN A 579 13.75 -20.61 0.76
C ASN A 579 14.08 -21.12 2.18
N THR A 580 13.08 -21.67 2.88
CA THR A 580 13.19 -22.17 4.26
C THR A 580 13.21 -23.69 4.30
N ASP A 581 12.21 -24.32 3.67
CA ASP A 581 12.00 -25.77 3.67
C ASP A 581 11.27 -26.18 2.37
N THR A 582 11.53 -27.40 1.92
CA THR A 582 10.89 -28.01 0.73
C THR A 582 10.30 -29.40 1.05
N GLU A 583 10.53 -29.93 2.23
CA GLU A 583 9.96 -31.19 2.70
C GLU A 583 8.73 -30.94 3.59
N VAL A 584 8.66 -29.80 4.30
CA VAL A 584 7.59 -29.48 5.28
C VAL A 584 6.98 -28.07 5.06
N PRO A 585 5.65 -27.85 5.19
CA PRO A 585 5.06 -26.52 5.14
C PRO A 585 5.45 -25.69 6.36
N VAL A 586 5.84 -24.44 6.15
CA VAL A 586 6.33 -23.54 7.22
C VAL A 586 5.21 -23.15 8.19
N VAL A 587 3.96 -23.15 7.72
CA VAL A 587 2.76 -23.04 8.58
C VAL A 587 1.66 -23.94 8.02
N SER A 588 1.15 -24.86 8.83
CA SER A 588 -0.12 -25.56 8.58
C SER A 588 -1.20 -25.00 9.53
N THR A 589 -2.39 -24.73 8.99
CA THR A 589 -3.53 -24.20 9.78
C THR A 589 -4.85 -24.81 9.33
N ASN A 590 -5.63 -25.38 10.25
CA ASN A 590 -7.01 -25.79 9.93
C ASN A 590 -7.92 -24.55 9.93
N VAL A 591 -8.58 -24.27 8.80
CA VAL A 591 -9.39 -23.06 8.59
C VAL A 591 -10.86 -23.44 8.46
N GLY A 592 -11.54 -23.59 9.59
CA GLY A 592 -13.00 -23.72 9.61
C GLY A 592 -13.51 -24.76 10.60
N SER A 593 -14.35 -25.65 10.09
CA SER A 593 -15.10 -26.66 10.85
C SER A 593 -14.62 -28.10 10.61
N GLY A 594 -13.40 -28.28 10.08
CA GLY A 594 -12.88 -29.60 9.67
C GLY A 594 -13.57 -30.17 8.42
N ARG A 595 -13.91 -29.30 7.46
CA ARG A 595 -14.43 -29.69 6.13
C ARG A 595 -13.52 -29.15 5.02
N ALA A 596 -13.59 -29.79 3.85
CA ALA A 596 -12.81 -29.45 2.68
C ALA A 596 -12.87 -27.96 2.29
N ILE A 597 -11.71 -27.43 1.90
CA ILE A 597 -11.57 -26.12 1.27
C ILE A 597 -11.34 -26.37 -0.22
N ASN A 598 -12.26 -25.90 -1.05
CA ASN A 598 -12.32 -26.22 -2.48
C ASN A 598 -11.44 -25.29 -3.33
N LYS A 599 -11.19 -24.05 -2.87
CA LYS A 599 -10.43 -23.05 -3.61
C LYS A 599 -9.63 -22.12 -2.70
N LEU A 600 -8.49 -21.68 -3.22
CA LEU A 600 -7.59 -20.67 -2.68
C LEU A 600 -7.42 -19.58 -3.75
N GLU A 601 -7.52 -18.31 -3.36
CA GLU A 601 -7.00 -17.19 -4.15
C GLU A 601 -6.38 -16.10 -3.26
N TRP A 602 -5.28 -15.51 -3.72
CA TRP A 602 -4.54 -14.45 -3.01
C TRP A 602 -5.05 -13.05 -3.38
N ASP A 603 -4.97 -12.11 -2.43
CA ASP A 603 -5.06 -10.68 -2.71
C ASP A 603 -3.97 -10.28 -3.72
N ARG A 604 -4.41 -9.99 -4.96
CA ARG A 604 -3.56 -9.69 -6.11
C ARG A 604 -2.70 -8.42 -5.94
N LYS A 605 -3.01 -7.55 -4.97
CA LYS A 605 -2.34 -6.25 -4.79
C LYS A 605 -1.27 -6.30 -3.71
N ASP A 606 -1.61 -6.75 -2.51
CA ASP A 606 -0.72 -6.73 -1.35
C ASP A 606 -0.21 -8.14 -0.96
N GLY A 607 -0.83 -9.21 -1.44
CA GLY A 607 -0.49 -10.63 -1.17
C GLY A 607 -0.80 -11.11 0.25
N ARG A 608 -0.97 -10.20 1.22
CA ARG A 608 -1.05 -10.53 2.65
C ARG A 608 -2.27 -11.36 3.05
N ARG A 609 -3.32 -11.36 2.23
CA ARG A 609 -4.58 -12.06 2.51
C ARG A 609 -4.80 -13.19 1.50
N ALA A 610 -5.15 -14.37 1.99
CA ALA A 610 -5.77 -15.43 1.21
C ALA A 610 -7.29 -15.43 1.44
N ALA A 611 -8.06 -15.73 0.40
CA ALA A 611 -9.45 -16.15 0.53
C ALA A 611 -9.55 -17.65 0.28
N LEU A 612 -10.34 -18.33 1.11
CA LEU A 612 -10.43 -19.78 1.20
C LEU A 612 -11.90 -20.19 1.11
N GLY A 613 -12.27 -20.86 0.02
CA GLY A 613 -13.65 -21.27 -0.27
C GLY A 613 -14.03 -22.57 0.44
N GLY A 614 -14.78 -22.49 1.54
CA GLY A 614 -15.22 -23.64 2.31
C GLY A 614 -16.41 -24.40 1.72
N SER A 615 -16.38 -25.73 1.84
CA SER A 615 -17.52 -26.61 1.55
C SER A 615 -18.68 -26.51 2.56
N ASP A 616 -18.53 -25.74 3.65
CA ASP A 616 -19.62 -25.33 4.54
C ASP A 616 -20.29 -23.98 4.16
N GLY A 617 -19.94 -23.43 2.99
CA GLY A 617 -20.48 -22.17 2.48
C GLY A 617 -19.78 -20.93 3.03
N LYS A 618 -18.74 -21.09 3.86
CA LYS A 618 -18.01 -19.98 4.48
C LYS A 618 -16.78 -19.61 3.66
N LEU A 619 -16.70 -18.36 3.25
CA LEU A 619 -15.49 -17.80 2.65
C LEU A 619 -14.60 -17.31 3.80
N SER A 620 -13.49 -17.99 4.08
CA SER A 620 -12.58 -17.56 5.15
C SER A 620 -11.48 -16.66 4.59
N SER A 621 -11.26 -15.48 5.21
CA SER A 621 -10.11 -14.64 4.91
C SER A 621 -9.01 -14.83 5.95
N SER A 622 -7.82 -15.20 5.47
CA SER A 622 -6.66 -15.55 6.28
C SER A 622 -5.51 -14.58 6.02
N LEU A 623 -4.96 -13.99 7.08
CA LEU A 623 -3.88 -13.00 7.02
C LEU A 623 -2.53 -13.60 7.39
N LEU A 624 -1.52 -13.32 6.56
CA LEU A 624 -0.12 -13.54 6.86
C LEU A 624 0.43 -12.39 7.72
N TYR A 625 0.79 -12.67 8.98
CA TYR A 625 1.24 -11.65 9.93
C TYR A 625 2.65 -11.09 9.66
N ARG A 626 3.27 -11.44 8.52
CA ARG A 626 4.49 -10.80 8.01
C ARG A 626 4.33 -10.42 6.54
N PRO A 627 4.35 -9.12 6.19
CA PRO A 627 4.79 -8.71 4.86
C PRO A 627 6.28 -9.06 4.75
N LEU A 628 6.60 -10.17 4.08
CA LEU A 628 7.97 -10.66 3.88
C LEU A 628 8.74 -9.73 2.91
N ARG A 629 9.21 -8.59 3.45
CA ARG A 629 10.12 -7.64 2.79
C ARG A 629 11.55 -8.22 2.64
N PHE A 630 11.65 -9.35 1.94
CA PHE A 630 12.91 -10.01 1.57
C PHE A 630 13.31 -9.80 0.10
N PHE A 631 12.52 -9.02 -0.65
CA PHE A 631 12.85 -8.60 -2.02
C PHE A 631 13.99 -7.58 -2.07
N ALA A 632 15.20 -8.08 -1.83
CA ALA A 632 16.47 -7.39 -2.07
C ALA A 632 17.66 -8.34 -2.20
N SER A 633 17.64 -9.51 -1.53
CA SER A 633 18.88 -10.26 -1.26
C SER A 633 18.80 -11.80 -1.31
N MET A 634 17.98 -12.41 -2.17
CA MET A 634 18.25 -13.77 -2.67
C MET A 634 17.57 -14.03 -4.02
N SER A 635 18.36 -14.12 -5.10
CA SER A 635 17.89 -14.50 -6.44
C SER A 635 18.95 -15.30 -7.19
N ARG A 636 19.57 -16.28 -6.50
CA ARG A 636 20.65 -17.13 -7.05
C ARG A 636 20.62 -18.61 -6.62
N LYS A 637 19.68 -19.06 -5.78
CA LYS A 637 19.60 -20.47 -5.36
C LYS A 637 18.92 -21.40 -6.40
N PHE A 638 18.11 -20.86 -7.31
CA PHE A 638 17.24 -21.64 -8.22
C PHE A 638 17.94 -22.32 -9.44
N VAL A 639 19.28 -22.41 -9.47
CA VAL A 639 20.05 -22.76 -10.68
C VAL A 639 20.66 -24.17 -10.64
N GLN A 640 20.60 -24.90 -9.52
CA GLN A 640 21.16 -26.26 -9.41
C GLN A 640 20.18 -27.29 -8.80
N VAL A 641 19.20 -27.71 -9.62
CA VAL A 641 18.51 -29.00 -9.44
C VAL A 641 18.76 -29.84 -10.70
N THR A 642 19.82 -30.67 -10.66
CA THR A 642 20.11 -31.66 -11.71
C THR A 642 19.50 -33.01 -11.33
N PRO A 643 18.69 -33.65 -12.19
CA PRO A 643 18.04 -34.91 -11.85
C PRO A 643 19.06 -36.05 -11.68
N ARG A 644 18.96 -36.78 -10.57
CA ARG A 644 19.61 -38.09 -10.39
C ARG A 644 18.59 -39.20 -10.62
N PRO A 645 18.83 -40.18 -11.50
CA PRO A 645 17.91 -41.30 -11.68
C PRO A 645 18.01 -42.26 -10.48
N TYR A 646 16.93 -42.37 -9.70
CA TYR A 646 16.84 -43.34 -8.61
C TYR A 646 16.07 -44.59 -9.05
N ASN A 647 16.77 -45.71 -9.15
CA ASN A 647 16.21 -46.96 -9.66
C ASN A 647 15.50 -47.71 -8.51
N ARG A 648 14.21 -48.05 -8.68
CA ARG A 648 13.44 -48.80 -7.66
C ARG A 648 13.70 -50.32 -7.77
N SER A 649 13.60 -51.01 -6.65
CA SER A 649 13.29 -52.45 -6.58
C SER A 649 12.50 -52.72 -5.28
N PRO A 650 11.43 -53.54 -5.29
CA PRO A 650 10.44 -53.56 -4.21
C PRO A 650 10.67 -54.66 -3.15
N ALA A 651 10.12 -54.45 -1.95
CA ALA A 651 9.92 -55.47 -0.91
C ALA A 651 8.61 -55.22 -0.14
N HIS A 652 8.03 -56.26 0.46
CA HIS A 652 6.64 -56.28 0.97
C HIS A 652 6.43 -55.75 2.41
N PRO A 653 5.19 -55.35 2.77
CA PRO A 653 4.87 -54.74 4.07
C PRO A 653 4.36 -55.73 5.13
N SER A 654 4.51 -55.40 6.41
CA SER A 654 3.64 -55.76 7.56
C SER A 654 4.12 -55.00 8.84
N PRO A 655 3.53 -55.13 10.04
CA PRO A 655 2.63 -54.07 10.53
C PRO A 655 3.05 -53.39 11.86
N ARG A 656 2.30 -52.35 12.24
CA ARG A 656 2.49 -51.55 13.47
C ARG A 656 2.46 -52.40 14.75
N THR A 657 3.34 -52.08 15.70
CA THR A 657 3.11 -52.29 17.14
C THR A 657 3.46 -51.01 17.91
N HIS A 658 2.62 -50.61 18.85
CA HIS A 658 2.94 -49.52 19.79
C HIS A 658 3.76 -50.08 20.96
N THR A 659 4.74 -49.33 21.46
CA THR A 659 5.21 -49.51 22.85
C THR A 659 5.80 -48.23 23.43
N SER A 660 5.40 -47.93 24.66
CA SER A 660 6.03 -47.05 25.66
C SER A 660 6.90 -45.86 25.19
N CYS A 661 6.41 -44.65 25.44
CA CYS A 661 7.24 -43.48 25.69
C CYS A 661 8.35 -43.75 26.73
N CYS A 662 9.57 -43.27 26.48
CA CYS A 662 10.62 -43.16 27.48
C CYS A 662 11.42 -41.87 27.24
N CYS A 663 11.22 -40.85 28.08
CA CYS A 663 11.92 -39.58 27.95
C CYS A 663 13.42 -39.76 28.23
N LYS A 664 14.26 -39.48 27.23
CA LYS A 664 15.67 -39.13 27.43
C LYS A 664 15.94 -37.77 26.81
N SER A 665 16.49 -36.87 27.63
CA SER A 665 16.84 -35.50 27.25
C SER A 665 18.01 -35.50 26.26
N LEU A 666 17.69 -35.39 24.96
CA LEU A 666 18.67 -35.02 23.95
C LEU A 666 18.74 -33.49 23.87
N LEU A 667 19.80 -32.93 24.45
CA LEU A 667 20.25 -31.56 24.18
C LEU A 667 20.83 -31.49 22.76
N THR A 668 19.96 -31.60 21.75
CA THR A 668 20.34 -31.36 20.36
C THR A 668 20.60 -29.87 20.16
N SER A 669 21.87 -29.48 20.29
CA SER A 669 22.39 -28.18 19.88
C SER A 669 21.82 -27.81 18.51
N SER A 670 21.00 -26.76 18.47
CA SER A 670 20.50 -26.22 17.21
C SER A 670 21.69 -25.76 16.38
N ARG A 671 21.95 -26.46 15.26
CA ARG A 671 22.90 -25.98 14.26
C ARG A 671 22.31 -24.75 13.60
N THR A 672 22.71 -23.58 14.10
CA THR A 672 22.58 -22.32 13.39
C THR A 672 23.16 -22.50 11.97
N ALA A 673 22.50 -21.89 10.99
CA ALA A 673 23.14 -21.73 9.67
C ALA A 673 24.49 -21.01 9.87
N PRO A 674 25.52 -21.32 9.05
CA PRO A 674 26.81 -20.64 9.17
C PRO A 674 26.59 -19.13 9.04
N GLN A 675 27.01 -18.38 10.06
CA GLN A 675 26.92 -16.93 10.06
C GLN A 675 27.81 -16.39 8.93
N THR A 676 27.19 -15.76 7.94
CA THR A 676 27.91 -15.06 6.87
C THR A 676 28.49 -13.77 7.43
N ASP A 677 29.81 -13.62 7.28
CA ASP A 677 30.60 -12.71 8.08
C ASP A 677 30.65 -11.29 7.45
N PRO A 678 30.04 -10.26 8.07
CA PRO A 678 29.84 -8.95 7.46
C PRO A 678 31.10 -8.08 7.53
N ARG A 679 32.10 -8.38 6.70
CA ARG A 679 33.35 -7.61 6.55
C ARG A 679 33.22 -6.32 5.70
N ILE A 680 32.00 -5.83 5.56
CA ILE A 680 31.67 -4.57 4.90
C ILE A 680 31.92 -3.38 5.83
N PRO A 681 32.10 -2.14 5.32
CA PRO A 681 32.35 -0.97 6.16
C PRO A 681 31.18 -0.43 7.00
N GLY A 682 30.38 -1.30 7.61
CA GLY A 682 29.18 -1.01 8.41
C GLY A 682 27.90 -1.59 7.76
N PRO A 683 27.03 -2.31 8.50
CA PRO A 683 27.24 -2.79 9.88
C PRO A 683 28.46 -3.72 10.00
N ILE A 684 29.09 -3.70 11.17
CA ILE A 684 30.17 -4.61 11.53
C ILE A 684 29.61 -5.84 12.26
N GLU A 685 30.48 -6.82 12.50
CA GLU A 685 30.22 -7.94 13.39
C GLU A 685 30.03 -7.48 14.86
N VAL A 686 29.08 -8.12 15.56
CA VAL A 686 28.59 -7.72 16.90
C VAL A 686 28.86 -8.84 17.90
N ALA A 687 29.11 -8.50 19.18
CA ALA A 687 29.29 -9.51 20.24
C ALA A 687 27.97 -10.24 20.56
N ASP A 688 28.03 -11.54 20.88
CA ASP A 688 26.84 -12.32 21.23
C ASP A 688 26.05 -11.72 22.40
N GLU A 689 26.73 -11.24 23.45
CA GLU A 689 26.10 -10.53 24.58
C GLU A 689 25.28 -9.29 24.13
N VAL A 690 25.74 -8.59 23.10
CA VAL A 690 25.06 -7.42 22.53
C VAL A 690 23.87 -7.84 21.67
N LEU A 691 23.95 -8.98 20.98
CA LEU A 691 22.82 -9.59 20.27
C LEU A 691 21.74 -10.10 21.26
N TYR A 692 22.16 -10.74 22.36
CA TYR A 692 21.26 -11.15 23.44
C TYR A 692 20.60 -9.94 24.13
N ALA A 693 21.35 -8.87 24.40
CA ALA A 693 20.80 -7.62 24.93
C ALA A 693 19.84 -6.91 23.95
N ASN A 694 20.07 -7.02 22.64
CA ASN A 694 19.13 -6.54 21.62
C ASN A 694 17.83 -7.36 21.56
N ALA A 695 17.89 -8.65 21.94
CA ALA A 695 16.74 -9.55 22.01
C ALA A 695 15.87 -9.36 23.28
N HIS A 696 16.15 -8.35 24.11
CA HIS A 696 15.34 -8.03 25.28
C HIS A 696 13.87 -7.72 24.89
N PRO A 697 12.86 -8.20 25.63
CA PRO A 697 11.47 -7.81 25.41
C PRO A 697 11.26 -6.29 25.41
N SER A 698 10.37 -5.80 24.54
CA SER A 698 10.10 -4.37 24.36
C SER A 698 9.40 -3.76 25.58
N MET A 699 10.18 -3.17 26.50
CA MET A 699 9.65 -2.51 27.70
C MET A 699 9.21 -1.06 27.43
N SER A 700 8.39 -0.51 28.33
CA SER A 700 8.02 0.90 28.29
C SER A 700 9.26 1.80 28.45
N HIS A 701 9.42 2.74 27.52
CA HIS A 701 10.47 3.76 27.54
C HIS A 701 10.29 4.82 28.66
N MET A 702 9.21 4.71 29.43
CA MET A 702 8.94 5.50 30.64
C MET A 702 9.23 4.70 31.93
N SER A 703 9.69 3.45 31.84
CA SER A 703 10.05 2.65 33.02
C SER A 703 11.34 3.15 33.69
N PRO A 704 11.47 3.03 35.04
CA PRO A 704 12.70 3.37 35.75
C PRO A 704 13.93 2.59 35.26
N ASP A 705 13.76 1.31 34.92
CA ASP A 705 14.83 0.45 34.43
C ASP A 705 15.34 0.90 33.05
N PHE A 706 14.44 1.35 32.17
CA PHE A 706 14.83 1.96 30.90
C PHE A 706 15.51 3.30 31.11
N ALA A 707 14.97 4.16 31.98
CA ALA A 707 15.57 5.46 32.27
C ALA A 707 16.98 5.32 32.85
N SER A 708 17.20 4.36 33.74
CA SER A 708 18.52 3.99 34.28
C SER A 708 19.46 3.44 33.20
N ALA A 709 18.97 2.54 32.33
CA ALA A 709 19.73 2.00 31.21
C ALA A 709 20.15 3.07 30.19
N PHE A 710 19.27 4.02 29.87
CA PHE A 710 19.56 5.14 28.98
C PHE A 710 20.54 6.13 29.63
N GLY A 711 20.37 6.44 30.92
CA GLY A 711 21.32 7.26 31.69
C GLY A 711 22.71 6.65 31.74
N ASP A 712 22.81 5.33 31.88
CA ASP A 712 24.08 4.58 31.79
C ASP A 712 24.73 4.74 30.40
N CYS A 713 23.95 4.67 29.32
CA CYS A 713 24.47 4.92 27.97
C CYS A 713 25.00 6.34 27.79
N ILE A 714 24.31 7.36 28.34
CA ILE A 714 24.81 8.75 28.32
C ILE A 714 26.16 8.83 29.04
N ARG A 715 26.26 8.28 30.26
CA ARG A 715 27.48 8.31 31.08
C ARG A 715 28.67 7.63 30.36
N MET A 716 28.50 6.37 29.95
CA MET A 716 29.58 5.61 29.29
C MET A 716 29.96 6.16 27.90
N THR A 717 29.06 6.89 27.22
CA THR A 717 29.40 7.59 25.96
C THR A 717 30.37 8.77 26.21
N ARG A 718 30.29 9.44 27.37
CA ARG A 718 31.26 10.49 27.76
C ARG A 718 32.62 9.89 28.08
N ASP A 719 32.63 8.76 28.80
CA ASP A 719 33.85 8.06 29.22
C ASP A 719 34.71 7.66 28.01
N ILE A 720 34.10 7.13 26.95
CA ILE A 720 34.78 6.74 25.69
C ILE A 720 35.42 7.92 24.95
N LEU A 721 34.88 9.13 25.10
CA LEU A 721 35.38 10.35 24.46
C LEU A 721 36.24 11.22 25.38
N TYR A 722 36.58 10.71 26.58
CA TYR A 722 37.33 11.41 27.61
C TYR A 722 36.75 12.81 27.94
N SER A 723 35.42 12.95 27.92
CA SER A 723 34.74 14.21 28.26
C SER A 723 34.10 14.15 29.64
N LYS A 724 34.06 15.27 30.37
CA LYS A 724 33.32 15.37 31.65
C LYS A 724 31.91 15.89 31.45
N ASP A 725 31.79 17.02 30.76
CA ASP A 725 30.57 17.86 30.79
C ASP A 725 29.82 17.90 29.45
N ALA A 726 30.28 17.22 28.40
CA ALA A 726 29.60 17.21 27.10
C ALA A 726 28.23 16.49 27.18
N GLN A 727 27.29 16.82 26.29
CA GLN A 727 25.97 16.20 26.23
C GLN A 727 25.87 15.22 25.05
N PRO A 728 25.84 13.90 25.31
CA PRO A 728 25.33 12.93 24.35
C PRO A 728 23.83 13.09 24.08
N PHE A 729 23.49 13.00 22.79
CA PHE A 729 22.15 12.80 22.25
C PHE A 729 22.11 11.43 21.58
N LEU A 730 21.25 10.53 22.08
CA LEU A 730 21.10 9.16 21.59
C LEU A 730 19.71 9.03 20.93
N ILE A 731 19.64 9.16 19.59
CA ILE A 731 18.37 9.31 18.85
C ILE A 731 18.27 8.25 17.75
N ALA A 732 17.07 7.76 17.45
CA ALA A 732 16.85 6.81 16.36
C ALA A 732 17.26 7.44 15.00
N GLY A 733 18.15 6.78 14.26
CA GLY A 733 18.67 7.30 13.00
C GLY A 733 19.98 6.65 12.55
N SER A 734 20.52 7.13 11.43
CA SER A 734 21.85 6.75 10.92
C SER A 734 22.92 7.76 11.35
N GLY A 735 24.20 7.51 11.01
CA GLY A 735 25.26 8.52 11.17
C GLY A 735 24.99 9.81 10.40
N THR A 736 24.37 9.72 9.21
CA THR A 736 23.94 10.85 8.38
C THR A 736 22.93 11.76 9.11
N PHE A 737 22.05 11.21 9.95
CA PHE A 737 21.15 12.02 10.78
C PHE A 737 21.90 12.87 11.83
N GLY A 738 23.16 12.55 12.12
CA GLY A 738 24.05 13.41 12.89
C GLY A 738 24.51 14.66 12.13
N TRP A 739 24.67 14.57 10.81
CA TRP A 739 24.93 15.73 9.95
C TRP A 739 23.72 16.68 9.92
N ASP A 740 22.51 16.14 9.83
CA ASP A 740 21.26 16.91 9.96
C ASP A 740 21.17 17.61 11.31
N GLN A 741 21.42 16.88 12.42
CA GLN A 741 21.42 17.47 13.76
C GLN A 741 22.40 18.63 13.90
N VAL A 742 23.64 18.51 13.41
CA VAL A 742 24.61 19.61 13.46
C VAL A 742 24.15 20.77 12.58
N SER A 743 23.79 20.51 11.33
CA SER A 743 23.44 21.56 10.37
C SER A 743 22.21 22.35 10.81
N ALA A 744 21.16 21.67 11.30
CA ALA A 744 19.93 22.30 11.75
C ALA A 744 20.03 23.05 13.09
N ASN A 745 20.95 22.65 14.00
CA ASN A 745 21.06 23.24 15.34
C ASN A 745 22.28 24.17 15.52
N LEU A 746 23.33 24.12 14.69
CA LEU A 746 24.53 24.96 14.85
C LEU A 746 24.76 25.97 13.72
N VAL A 747 24.19 25.78 12.54
CA VAL A 747 24.34 26.70 11.40
C VAL A 747 23.06 27.50 11.17
N GLU A 748 23.16 28.81 11.02
CA GLU A 748 22.08 29.69 10.57
C GLU A 748 22.23 29.97 9.06
N PRO A 749 21.15 30.32 8.33
CA PRO A 749 21.24 30.61 6.90
C PRO A 749 22.27 31.71 6.62
N ASP A 750 22.90 31.64 5.45
CA ASP A 750 23.94 32.58 5.02
C ASP A 750 25.25 32.57 5.85
N GLU A 751 25.38 31.78 6.91
CA GLU A 751 26.64 31.63 7.67
C GLU A 751 27.70 30.83 6.91
N ASP A 752 28.96 31.20 7.15
CA ASP A 752 30.13 30.61 6.51
C ASP A 752 30.68 29.39 7.28
N VAL A 753 30.89 28.29 6.55
CA VAL A 753 31.34 26.99 7.09
C VAL A 753 32.53 26.47 6.28
N LEU A 754 33.53 25.89 6.96
CA LEU A 754 34.72 25.31 6.33
C LEU A 754 34.67 23.77 6.42
N VAL A 755 34.74 23.07 5.29
CA VAL A 755 34.76 21.60 5.23
C VAL A 755 36.14 21.11 4.80
N LEU A 756 36.77 20.28 5.64
CA LEU A 756 38.01 19.58 5.28
C LEU A 756 37.66 18.28 4.54
N ASN A 757 37.90 18.27 3.23
CA ASN A 757 37.45 17.22 2.34
C ASN A 757 38.57 16.22 2.01
N CYS A 758 38.46 15.00 2.55
CA CYS A 758 39.37 13.87 2.35
C CYS A 758 38.69 12.65 1.69
N GLY A 759 37.47 12.81 1.16
CA GLY A 759 36.72 11.73 0.52
C GLY A 759 35.20 11.93 0.52
N TYR A 760 34.49 10.85 0.17
CA TYR A 760 33.05 10.85 -0.13
C TYR A 760 32.16 11.39 1.00
N PHE A 761 32.53 11.15 2.28
CA PHE A 761 31.68 11.56 3.39
C PHE A 761 31.75 13.06 3.67
N ALA A 762 32.90 13.69 3.42
CA ALA A 762 33.04 15.14 3.50
C ALA A 762 32.30 15.86 2.36
N GLU A 763 32.21 15.26 1.17
CA GLU A 763 31.34 15.77 0.09
C GLU A 763 29.86 15.72 0.51
N GLY A 764 29.39 14.57 1.01
CA GLY A 764 28.01 14.43 1.49
C GLY A 764 27.64 15.36 2.67
N PHE A 765 28.59 15.66 3.56
CA PHE A 765 28.35 16.61 4.65
C PHE A 765 28.34 18.08 4.14
N ALA A 766 29.17 18.41 3.14
CA ALA A 766 29.09 19.73 2.48
C ALA A 766 27.73 19.94 1.76
N ASP A 767 27.23 18.92 1.07
CA ASP A 767 25.91 18.94 0.43
C ASP A 767 24.77 19.10 1.46
N CYS A 768 24.87 18.39 2.60
CA CYS A 768 23.95 18.55 3.74
C CYS A 768 23.95 20.00 4.28
N LEU A 769 25.13 20.57 4.54
CA LEU A 769 25.28 21.95 5.02
C LEU A 769 24.67 22.98 4.03
N HIS A 770 24.90 22.79 2.72
CA HIS A 770 24.27 23.61 1.69
C HIS A 770 22.74 23.51 1.70
N ALA A 771 22.17 22.32 1.94
CA ALA A 771 20.71 22.13 2.01
C ALA A 771 20.04 22.92 3.17
N TYR A 772 20.77 23.21 4.25
CA TYR A 772 20.30 24.07 5.34
C TYR A 772 20.49 25.58 5.06
N GLY A 773 21.22 25.94 4.01
CA GLY A 773 21.48 27.32 3.58
C GLY A 773 22.85 27.87 3.97
N ALA A 774 23.83 26.99 4.27
CA ALA A 774 25.19 27.39 4.63
C ALA A 774 26.04 27.78 3.40
N LYS A 775 26.96 28.73 3.60
CA LYS A 775 28.02 29.06 2.65
C LYS A 775 29.25 28.19 2.92
N VAL A 776 29.33 27.06 2.24
CA VAL A 776 30.40 26.07 2.45
C VAL A 776 31.61 26.36 1.57
N ASP A 777 32.75 26.65 2.20
CA ASP A 777 34.07 26.59 1.56
C ASP A 777 34.66 25.17 1.78
N GLN A 778 35.14 24.52 0.72
CA GLN A 778 35.78 23.19 0.81
C GLN A 778 37.29 23.26 0.56
N LEU A 779 38.09 22.65 1.44
CA LEU A 779 39.50 22.37 1.19
C LEU A 779 39.65 20.89 0.82
N LYS A 780 39.93 20.59 -0.46
CA LYS A 780 40.06 19.21 -0.95
C LYS A 780 41.51 18.71 -0.85
N ALA A 781 41.71 17.57 -0.19
CA ALA A 781 42.97 16.85 -0.15
C ALA A 781 43.25 16.07 -1.44
N VAL A 782 44.49 15.61 -1.61
CA VAL A 782 44.83 14.59 -2.62
C VAL A 782 44.28 13.24 -2.14
N ILE A 783 43.79 12.41 -3.06
CA ILE A 783 43.26 11.07 -2.78
C ILE A 783 44.30 10.24 -2.01
N GLY A 784 43.93 9.71 -0.84
CA GLY A 784 44.83 8.98 0.05
C GLY A 784 45.63 9.86 1.03
N GLY A 785 45.45 11.18 1.00
CA GLY A 785 46.08 12.13 1.92
C GLY A 785 45.07 13.00 2.68
N THR A 786 45.60 13.81 3.59
CA THR A 786 44.85 14.78 4.41
C THR A 786 45.03 16.21 3.90
N VAL A 787 44.18 17.14 4.35
CA VAL A 787 44.36 18.57 4.08
C VAL A 787 45.57 19.09 4.89
N LYS A 788 46.44 19.90 4.26
CA LYS A 788 47.63 20.43 4.94
C LYS A 788 47.25 21.52 5.95
N LEU A 789 47.91 21.51 7.11
CA LEU A 789 47.72 22.51 8.16
C LEU A 789 48.00 23.94 7.68
N SER A 790 48.94 24.14 6.76
CA SER A 790 49.21 25.43 6.10
C SER A 790 47.99 26.03 5.40
N ASP A 791 47.22 25.17 4.74
CA ASP A 791 46.14 25.56 3.83
C ASP A 791 44.87 25.86 4.64
N ILE A 792 44.69 25.11 5.75
CA ILE A 792 43.71 25.40 6.81
C ILE A 792 44.03 26.73 7.50
N GLU A 793 45.29 26.97 7.88
CA GLU A 793 45.71 28.23 8.51
C GLU A 793 45.48 29.44 7.58
N ALA A 794 45.77 29.29 6.29
CA ALA A 794 45.50 30.31 5.29
C ALA A 794 43.99 30.58 5.10
N ALA A 795 43.15 29.54 5.09
CA ALA A 795 41.70 29.71 5.01
C ALA A 795 41.12 30.42 6.25
N LEU A 796 41.47 29.98 7.46
CA LEU A 796 41.02 30.57 8.73
C LEU A 796 41.47 32.03 8.89
N LYS A 797 42.66 32.40 8.37
CA LYS A 797 43.14 33.80 8.36
C LYS A 797 42.44 34.68 7.32
N ARG A 798 41.97 34.10 6.21
CA ARG A 798 41.27 34.81 5.13
C ARG A 798 39.84 35.20 5.52
N LYS A 799 39.17 34.37 6.33
CA LYS A 799 37.72 34.44 6.55
C LYS A 799 37.35 33.79 7.89
N LYS A 800 36.49 34.44 8.68
CA LYS A 800 35.97 33.87 9.93
C LYS A 800 34.84 32.88 9.62
N TYR A 801 34.96 31.66 10.10
CA TYR A 801 33.98 30.59 9.92
C TYR A 801 33.21 30.32 11.22
N LYS A 802 31.91 30.03 11.11
CA LYS A 802 31.06 29.64 12.26
C LYS A 802 31.48 28.29 12.82
N LEU A 803 31.71 27.32 11.94
CA LEU A 803 32.26 26.01 12.28
C LEU A 803 33.19 25.48 11.19
N ILE A 804 34.06 24.55 11.59
CA ILE A 804 34.90 23.73 10.72
C ILE A 804 34.50 22.26 10.89
N THR A 805 34.27 21.54 9.78
CA THR A 805 34.04 20.09 9.82
C THR A 805 35.30 19.32 9.44
N VAL A 806 35.52 18.21 10.13
CA VAL A 806 36.63 17.27 9.91
C VAL A 806 36.06 15.86 9.91
N THR A 807 36.31 15.08 8.86
CA THR A 807 36.06 13.63 8.90
C THR A 807 37.28 12.94 9.50
N HIS A 808 37.10 12.23 10.63
CA HIS A 808 38.20 11.58 11.35
C HIS A 808 38.77 10.42 10.54
N VAL A 809 37.89 9.51 10.10
CA VAL A 809 38.23 8.35 9.25
C VAL A 809 37.24 8.30 8.09
N ASP A 810 37.68 8.69 6.90
CA ASP A 810 36.83 8.60 5.71
C ASP A 810 36.69 7.13 5.27
N THR A 811 35.47 6.61 5.30
CA THR A 811 35.18 5.20 5.04
C THR A 811 35.26 4.84 3.53
N SER A 812 35.55 5.78 2.64
CA SER A 812 35.79 5.53 1.21
C SER A 812 37.27 5.38 0.88
N THR A 813 38.16 6.09 1.58
CA THR A 813 39.62 6.07 1.36
C THR A 813 40.43 5.38 2.47
N ALA A 814 39.84 5.12 3.63
CA ALA A 814 40.52 4.65 4.85
C ALA A 814 41.61 5.61 5.37
N VAL A 815 41.50 6.90 5.04
CA VAL A 815 42.40 7.96 5.51
C VAL A 815 42.00 8.42 6.90
N LEU A 816 42.99 8.52 7.79
CA LEU A 816 42.90 9.07 9.14
C LEU A 816 43.36 10.55 9.14
N SER A 817 42.50 11.46 9.57
CA SER A 817 42.80 12.88 9.74
C SER A 817 43.46 13.15 11.10
N ASN A 818 44.54 13.95 11.14
CA ASN A 818 45.15 14.37 12.42
C ASN A 818 44.31 15.47 13.10
N VAL A 819 43.24 15.05 13.78
CA VAL A 819 42.27 15.94 14.44
C VAL A 819 42.94 16.81 15.49
N LYS A 820 43.86 16.25 16.29
CA LYS A 820 44.57 16.98 17.34
C LYS A 820 45.30 18.20 16.78
N ALA A 821 46.12 18.03 15.74
CA ALA A 821 46.86 19.14 15.14
C ALA A 821 45.94 20.17 14.44
N VAL A 822 44.82 19.73 13.86
CA VAL A 822 43.79 20.64 13.32
C VAL A 822 43.11 21.43 14.43
N ALA A 823 42.77 20.81 15.56
CA ALA A 823 42.11 21.47 16.68
C ALA A 823 43.02 22.46 17.40
N GLU A 824 44.28 22.09 17.66
CA GLU A 824 45.32 22.99 18.19
C GLU A 824 45.55 24.20 17.26
N LEU A 825 45.48 24.01 15.94
CA LEU A 825 45.54 25.09 14.95
C LEU A 825 44.31 25.98 15.00
N VAL A 826 43.09 25.42 14.98
CA VAL A 826 41.84 26.18 15.00
C VAL A 826 41.75 27.02 16.27
N ARG A 827 42.00 26.43 17.45
CA ARG A 827 41.97 27.17 18.73
C ARG A 827 43.04 28.25 18.83
N ARG A 828 44.16 28.14 18.11
CA ARG A 828 45.20 29.18 18.02
C ARG A 828 44.84 30.33 17.07
N VAL A 829 44.09 30.07 16.00
CA VAL A 829 43.87 31.03 14.89
C VAL A 829 42.46 31.65 14.90
N SER A 830 41.43 30.87 15.25
CA SER A 830 40.04 31.30 15.35
C SER A 830 39.35 30.56 16.50
N PRO A 831 39.57 30.97 17.77
CA PRO A 831 39.07 30.25 18.95
C PRO A 831 37.53 30.13 19.00
N ASP A 832 36.82 31.08 18.37
CA ASP A 832 35.36 31.14 18.29
C ASP A 832 34.75 30.12 17.29
N THR A 833 35.55 29.53 16.41
CA THR A 833 35.06 28.61 15.37
C THR A 833 34.84 27.23 15.97
N LEU A 834 33.59 26.72 15.89
CA LEU A 834 33.25 25.40 16.45
C LEU A 834 33.91 24.27 15.66
N ILE A 835 34.47 23.27 16.35
CA ILE A 835 35.10 22.09 15.73
C ILE A 835 34.12 20.92 15.71
N VAL A 836 33.62 20.55 14.52
CA VAL A 836 32.74 19.40 14.32
C VAL A 836 33.52 18.23 13.75
N LEU A 837 33.55 17.12 14.47
CA LEU A 837 34.18 15.88 14.08
C LEU A 837 33.14 14.85 13.61
N ASP A 838 33.16 14.51 12.31
CA ASP A 838 32.53 13.27 11.86
C ASP A 838 33.45 12.10 12.25
N ALA A 839 33.06 11.42 13.31
CA ALA A 839 33.79 10.32 13.92
C ALA A 839 33.14 8.96 13.65
N VAL A 840 32.15 8.87 12.75
CA VAL A 840 31.29 7.68 12.56
C VAL A 840 32.08 6.39 12.42
N CYS A 841 33.22 6.39 11.73
CA CYS A 841 34.03 5.19 11.52
C CYS A 841 35.18 5.00 12.54
N SER A 842 35.27 5.84 13.57
CA SER A 842 36.44 5.98 14.45
C SER A 842 36.17 5.87 15.95
N VAL A 843 34.98 6.22 16.45
CA VAL A 843 34.70 6.10 17.90
C VAL A 843 34.84 4.65 18.37
N ALA A 844 35.62 4.46 19.45
CA ALA A 844 36.02 3.16 20.02
C ALA A 844 36.87 2.26 19.08
N SER A 845 37.46 2.83 18.02
CA SER A 845 38.50 2.22 17.17
C SER A 845 39.78 3.07 17.12
N GLU A 846 39.64 4.39 17.14
CA GLU A 846 40.70 5.40 17.24
C GLU A 846 40.53 6.17 18.56
N GLU A 847 41.63 6.71 19.08
CA GLU A 847 41.62 7.61 20.24
C GLU A 847 40.96 8.95 19.87
N ILE A 848 40.05 9.46 20.71
CA ILE A 848 39.42 10.79 20.57
C ILE A 848 39.28 11.39 21.97
N GLN A 849 40.10 12.38 22.31
CA GLN A 849 39.97 13.11 23.58
C GLN A 849 39.20 14.42 23.35
N MET A 850 37.88 14.41 23.54
CA MET A 850 37.00 15.53 23.21
C MET A 850 37.35 16.80 23.99
N ASP A 851 37.45 16.72 25.32
CA ASP A 851 37.77 17.87 26.18
C ASP A 851 39.22 18.34 25.98
N ALA A 852 40.18 17.40 25.89
CA ALA A 852 41.61 17.72 25.86
C ALA A 852 42.09 18.29 24.51
N TRP A 853 41.46 17.91 23.40
CA TRP A 853 41.71 18.53 22.08
C TRP A 853 40.76 19.71 21.81
N GLY A 854 39.75 19.91 22.66
CA GLY A 854 38.77 20.99 22.52
C GLY A 854 37.85 20.83 21.32
N ILE A 855 37.34 19.62 21.06
CA ILE A 855 36.35 19.32 20.02
C ILE A 855 34.95 19.74 20.49
N ASP A 856 34.16 20.39 19.64
CA ASP A 856 32.83 20.89 20.01
C ASP A 856 31.69 19.93 19.74
N VAL A 857 31.77 19.15 18.67
CA VAL A 857 30.79 18.08 18.38
C VAL A 857 31.50 16.84 17.88
N VAL A 858 31.11 15.68 18.39
CA VAL A 858 31.49 14.36 17.87
C VAL A 858 30.24 13.66 17.34
N ILE A 859 30.24 13.32 16.05
CA ILE A 859 29.15 12.58 15.38
C ILE A 859 29.54 11.12 15.22
N THR A 860 28.69 10.17 15.64
CA THR A 860 28.91 8.74 15.41
C THR A 860 27.61 7.93 15.28
N ALA A 861 27.73 6.62 15.03
CA ALA A 861 26.61 5.69 14.89
C ALA A 861 26.94 4.31 15.49
N SER A 862 25.91 3.57 15.92
CA SER A 862 26.04 2.30 16.65
C SER A 862 26.85 1.21 15.91
N GLN A 863 26.67 1.08 14.59
CA GLN A 863 27.12 -0.07 13.80
C GLN A 863 28.56 -0.04 13.28
N LYS A 864 29.44 0.74 13.93
CA LYS A 864 30.88 0.86 13.62
C LYS A 864 31.70 0.42 14.84
N GLY A 865 32.75 1.15 15.25
CA GLY A 865 33.63 0.77 16.36
C GLY A 865 32.92 0.56 17.72
N LEU A 866 31.70 1.09 17.87
CA LEU A 866 30.79 0.87 18.99
C LEU A 866 30.03 -0.47 18.98
N GLY A 867 30.25 -1.34 17.98
CA GLY A 867 29.87 -2.77 18.02
C GLY A 867 28.40 -3.07 18.32
N THR A 868 27.47 -2.21 17.91
CA THR A 868 26.05 -2.26 18.27
C THR A 868 25.18 -2.28 17.01
N PRO A 869 24.02 -2.97 16.98
CA PRO A 869 23.18 -3.04 15.78
C PRO A 869 22.78 -1.66 15.19
N PRO A 870 22.58 -1.54 13.87
CA PRO A 870 22.31 -0.27 13.20
C PRO A 870 20.97 0.34 13.58
N GLY A 871 20.94 1.67 13.71
CA GLY A 871 19.70 2.44 13.92
C GLY A 871 19.76 3.48 15.05
N LEU A 872 20.91 3.62 15.73
CA LEU A 872 21.14 4.67 16.72
C LEU A 872 22.15 5.70 16.18
N SER A 873 21.70 6.95 16.10
CA SER A 873 22.51 8.14 15.80
C SER A 873 22.97 8.75 17.12
N ILE A 874 24.27 9.04 17.22
CA ILE A 874 24.92 9.44 18.47
C ILE A 874 25.66 10.75 18.19
N VAL A 875 25.24 11.85 18.83
CA VAL A 875 25.89 13.16 18.69
C VAL A 875 26.25 13.66 20.08
N VAL A 876 27.53 13.96 20.31
CA VAL A 876 28.02 14.44 21.62
C VAL A 876 28.49 15.88 21.47
N VAL A 877 27.96 16.78 22.30
CA VAL A 877 28.02 18.24 22.10
C VAL A 877 28.66 18.94 23.31
N SER A 878 29.66 19.79 23.06
CA SER A 878 30.37 20.55 24.11
C SER A 878 29.47 21.63 24.74
N GLN A 879 29.85 22.08 25.93
CA GLN A 879 29.20 23.24 26.59
C GLN A 879 29.42 24.56 25.83
N MET A 880 30.37 24.63 24.88
CA MET A 880 30.51 25.78 23.98
C MET A 880 29.49 25.70 22.84
N ALA A 881 29.35 24.54 22.18
CA ALA A 881 28.34 24.34 21.14
C ALA A 881 26.90 24.46 21.67
N LEU A 882 26.61 23.99 22.89
CA LEU A 882 25.31 24.20 23.54
C LEU A 882 25.01 25.70 23.75
N LYS A 883 25.99 26.51 24.18
CA LYS A 883 25.82 27.97 24.30
C LYS A 883 25.61 28.65 22.96
N VAL A 884 26.26 28.19 21.88
CA VAL A 884 26.00 28.71 20.53
C VAL A 884 24.59 28.36 20.06
N PHE A 885 24.10 27.15 20.37
CA PHE A 885 22.72 26.74 20.11
C PHE A 885 21.68 27.55 20.92
N GLU A 886 21.95 27.81 22.21
CA GLU A 886 21.06 28.59 23.10
C GLU A 886 20.96 30.08 22.69
N ASN A 887 22.02 30.65 22.09
CA ASN A 887 22.10 32.05 21.65
C ASN A 887 21.74 32.28 20.17
N ARG A 888 21.11 31.32 19.48
CA ARG A 888 20.70 31.48 18.07
C ARG A 888 19.68 32.60 17.87
N SER A 889 19.80 33.31 16.75
CA SER A 889 18.82 34.33 16.36
C SER A 889 17.59 33.74 15.66
N THR A 890 17.78 32.66 14.89
CA THR A 890 16.71 31.97 14.15
C THR A 890 16.25 30.66 14.82
N PRO A 891 14.95 30.35 14.81
CA PRO A 891 14.44 29.07 15.31
C PRO A 891 14.91 27.91 14.43
N VAL A 892 15.20 26.76 15.07
CA VAL A 892 15.56 25.52 14.37
C VAL A 892 14.42 25.08 13.44
N ARG A 893 14.73 24.93 12.15
CA ARG A 893 13.76 24.61 11.08
C ARG A 893 13.20 23.17 11.18
N THR A 894 13.97 22.23 11.73
CA THR A 894 13.60 20.80 11.83
C THR A 894 12.85 20.50 13.13
N TYR A 895 11.68 19.86 13.07
CA TYR A 895 10.95 19.48 14.29
C TYR A 895 11.63 18.33 15.06
N TYR A 896 11.92 17.20 14.40
CA TYR A 896 12.44 16.00 15.07
C TYR A 896 13.92 16.10 15.47
N ALA A 897 14.77 16.73 14.67
CA ALA A 897 16.20 16.89 14.96
C ALA A 897 16.51 18.04 15.95
N SER A 898 15.50 18.77 16.45
CA SER A 898 15.76 19.94 17.31
C SER A 898 16.27 19.56 18.69
N TRP A 899 17.46 20.05 19.05
CA TRP A 899 17.99 19.94 20.41
C TRP A 899 17.10 20.63 21.45
N LYS A 900 16.26 21.61 21.04
CA LYS A 900 15.27 22.25 21.94
C LYS A 900 14.24 21.25 22.49
N LYS A 901 13.94 20.21 21.71
CA LYS A 901 13.03 19.13 22.11
C LYS A 901 13.75 17.99 22.84
N TRP A 902 14.97 17.63 22.42
CA TRP A 902 15.70 16.50 23.01
C TRP A 902 16.51 16.82 24.26
N LEU A 903 17.04 18.05 24.43
CA LEU A 903 17.90 18.40 25.56
C LEU A 903 17.23 18.21 26.94
N PRO A 904 15.93 18.51 27.13
CA PRO A 904 15.22 18.16 28.37
C PRO A 904 15.11 16.65 28.61
N ILE A 905 14.96 15.86 27.53
CA ILE A 905 14.80 14.41 27.58
C ILE A 905 16.12 13.73 27.96
N MET A 906 17.22 14.12 27.32
CA MET A 906 18.56 13.61 27.66
C MET A 906 18.91 13.94 29.12
N LYS A 907 18.64 15.18 29.57
CA LYS A 907 18.84 15.62 30.96
C LYS A 907 17.91 14.96 31.98
N ALA A 908 16.76 14.41 31.56
CA ALA A 908 15.89 13.61 32.41
C ALA A 908 16.43 12.18 32.55
N TYR A 909 16.71 11.49 31.44
CA TYR A 909 17.27 10.13 31.46
C TYR A 909 18.64 10.07 32.14
N GLU A 910 19.47 11.11 32.03
CA GLU A 910 20.74 11.21 32.76
C GLU A 910 20.56 11.19 34.29
N ARG A 911 19.42 11.73 34.79
CA ARG A 911 19.00 11.69 36.20
C ARG A 911 18.21 10.42 36.54
N ASN A 912 18.20 9.44 35.64
CA ASN A 912 17.38 8.21 35.68
C ASN A 912 15.85 8.50 35.78
N ALA A 913 15.39 9.66 35.29
CA ALA A 913 13.98 10.05 35.26
C ALA A 913 13.40 9.94 33.84
N ALA A 914 12.14 9.52 33.73
CA ALA A 914 11.46 9.42 32.45
C ALA A 914 10.93 10.79 31.97
N ALA A 915 11.10 11.09 30.68
CA ALA A 915 10.49 12.23 30.01
C ALA A 915 10.21 11.88 28.54
N TYR A 916 9.16 12.44 27.96
CA TYR A 916 8.72 12.08 26.60
C TYR A 916 8.76 13.25 25.61
N PHE A 917 9.18 12.93 24.38
CA PHE A 917 9.01 13.77 23.18
C PHE A 917 8.69 12.89 21.97
N ALA A 918 9.46 11.82 21.78
CA ALA A 918 9.23 10.75 20.83
C ALA A 918 9.84 9.45 21.39
N THR A 919 9.29 8.30 20.99
CA THR A 919 9.75 6.98 21.46
C THR A 919 11.22 6.72 21.06
N PRO A 920 12.13 6.48 22.04
CA PRO A 920 13.50 6.08 21.75
C PRO A 920 13.57 4.60 21.31
N PRO A 921 14.65 4.16 20.63
CA PRO A 921 14.77 2.81 20.11
C PRO A 921 15.16 1.82 21.23
N VAL A 922 14.18 1.38 22.03
CA VAL A 922 14.36 0.66 23.31
C VAL A 922 15.40 -0.48 23.23
N ASN A 923 15.22 -1.43 22.32
CA ASN A 923 16.12 -2.58 22.13
C ASN A 923 17.56 -2.16 21.77
N LEU A 924 17.73 -1.15 20.91
CA LEU A 924 19.05 -0.64 20.55
C LEU A 924 19.75 0.04 21.73
N ILE A 925 19.02 0.64 22.67
CA ILE A 925 19.60 1.21 23.89
C ILE A 925 20.09 0.10 24.84
N TYR A 926 19.39 -1.03 24.96
CA TYR A 926 19.88 -2.18 25.72
C TYR A 926 21.12 -2.83 25.07
N ALA A 927 21.11 -3.01 23.74
CA ALA A 927 22.28 -3.46 22.99
C ALA A 927 23.47 -2.50 23.16
N TYR A 928 23.23 -1.19 23.05
CA TYR A 928 24.24 -0.15 23.24
C TYR A 928 24.81 -0.16 24.66
N ARG A 929 23.97 -0.33 25.69
CA ARG A 929 24.41 -0.46 27.09
C ARG A 929 25.34 -1.66 27.28
N ALA A 930 25.04 -2.80 26.67
CA ALA A 930 25.89 -3.99 26.72
C ALA A 930 27.25 -3.72 26.06
N SER A 931 27.28 -3.18 24.84
CA SER A 931 28.54 -2.88 24.13
C SER A 931 29.38 -1.82 24.87
N LEU A 932 28.75 -0.74 25.34
CA LEU A 932 29.41 0.26 26.18
C LEU A 932 29.97 -0.33 27.47
N THR A 933 29.27 -1.28 28.09
CA THR A 933 29.75 -1.99 29.29
C THR A 933 30.98 -2.84 28.96
N GLN A 934 31.00 -3.56 27.84
CA GLN A 934 32.20 -4.28 27.37
C GLN A 934 33.38 -3.33 27.09
N ILE A 935 33.14 -2.16 26.50
CA ILE A 935 34.18 -1.20 26.12
C ILE A 935 34.76 -0.44 27.34
N THR A 936 33.95 -0.14 28.35
CA THR A 936 34.34 0.72 29.49
C THR A 936 34.56 -0.03 30.81
N ARG A 937 33.97 -1.22 30.97
CA ARG A 937 34.00 -2.04 32.21
C ARG A 937 34.41 -3.49 31.95
N GLY A 938 34.78 -3.84 30.71
CA GLY A 938 35.30 -5.16 30.34
C GLY A 938 36.74 -5.42 30.79
N PRO A 939 37.29 -6.61 30.49
CA PRO A 939 38.64 -7.00 30.92
C PRO A 939 39.77 -6.34 30.13
N VAL A 940 39.48 -5.75 28.96
CA VAL A 940 40.43 -5.03 28.11
C VAL A 940 40.18 -3.54 28.29
N SER A 941 41.22 -2.74 28.63
CA SER A 941 41.02 -1.29 28.79
C SER A 941 40.80 -0.59 27.44
N LEU A 942 40.26 0.62 27.48
CA LEU A 942 40.06 1.43 26.28
C LEU A 942 41.39 1.72 25.54
N GLN A 943 42.52 1.81 26.26
CA GLN A 943 43.84 2.02 25.66
C GLN A 943 44.36 0.74 25.00
N ASP A 944 44.24 -0.41 25.66
CA ASP A 944 44.63 -1.71 25.12
C ASP A 944 43.79 -2.04 23.87
N ARG A 945 42.51 -1.66 23.88
CA ARG A 945 41.62 -1.74 22.72
C ARG A 945 42.16 -0.94 21.54
N PHE A 946 42.62 0.30 21.73
CA PHE A 946 43.20 1.09 20.64
C PHE A 946 44.50 0.48 20.10
N GLU A 947 45.36 -0.08 20.95
CA GLU A 947 46.60 -0.73 20.48
C GLU A 947 46.31 -2.04 19.74
N ALA A 948 45.32 -2.84 20.19
CA ALA A 948 44.87 -4.04 19.49
C ALA A 948 44.34 -3.75 18.07
N HIS A 949 43.64 -2.62 17.87
CA HIS A 949 43.25 -2.16 16.53
C HIS A 949 44.48 -1.79 15.67
N LYS A 950 45.43 -1.02 16.21
CA LYS A 950 46.67 -0.66 15.49
C LYS A 950 47.46 -1.90 15.06
N ASP A 951 47.68 -2.86 15.96
CA ASP A 951 48.46 -4.06 15.66
C ASP A 951 47.74 -5.02 14.69
N THR A 952 46.42 -5.17 14.81
CA THR A 952 45.61 -5.92 13.84
C THR A 952 45.69 -5.27 12.45
N SER A 953 45.52 -3.95 12.39
CA SER A 953 45.64 -3.16 11.17
C SER A 953 47.03 -3.26 10.53
N ARG A 954 48.09 -3.14 11.34
CA ARG A 954 49.49 -3.26 10.91
C ARG A 954 49.83 -4.66 10.38
N ARG A 955 49.35 -5.73 11.03
CA ARG A 955 49.49 -7.11 10.54
C ARG A 955 48.76 -7.28 9.20
N PHE A 956 47.50 -6.85 9.12
CA PHE A 956 46.68 -7.03 7.92
C PHE A 956 47.18 -6.22 6.72
N LYS A 957 47.67 -4.99 6.93
CA LYS A 957 48.31 -4.15 5.89
C LYS A 957 49.54 -4.87 5.30
N LYS A 958 50.45 -5.37 6.14
CA LYS A 958 51.65 -6.10 5.71
C LYS A 958 51.31 -7.41 4.99
N PHE A 959 50.29 -8.13 5.45
CA PHE A 959 49.80 -9.33 4.77
C PHE A 959 49.28 -9.01 3.36
N ALA A 960 48.43 -7.99 3.23
CA ALA A 960 47.91 -7.55 1.94
C ALA A 960 49.01 -7.07 0.98
N GLU A 961 50.00 -6.33 1.48
CA GLU A 961 51.18 -5.93 0.69
C GLU A 961 51.98 -7.15 0.20
N SER A 962 52.13 -8.20 1.02
CA SER A 962 52.80 -9.45 0.61
C SER A 962 52.06 -10.20 -0.52
N LEU A 963 50.74 -10.04 -0.63
CA LEU A 963 49.93 -10.58 -1.73
C LEU A 963 49.95 -9.69 -3.00
N GLY A 964 50.64 -8.54 -2.93
CA GLY A 964 50.78 -7.57 -4.02
C GLY A 964 49.74 -6.45 -4.02
N PHE A 965 48.99 -6.26 -2.92
CA PHE A 965 48.06 -5.13 -2.81
C PHE A 965 48.76 -3.84 -2.38
N ARG A 966 48.31 -2.67 -2.86
CA ARG A 966 48.88 -1.36 -2.46
C ARG A 966 47.88 -0.57 -1.60
N ASN A 967 48.30 0.06 -0.50
CA ASN A 967 47.40 0.86 0.33
C ASN A 967 46.88 2.13 -0.40
N VAL A 968 45.75 2.72 0.06
CA VAL A 968 45.34 4.10 -0.37
C VAL A 968 46.03 5.18 0.42
N PRO A 969 46.04 5.10 1.78
CA PRO A 969 46.73 6.09 2.59
C PRO A 969 48.19 6.20 2.14
N LEU A 970 48.61 7.42 1.80
CA LEU A 970 49.91 7.66 1.17
C LEU A 970 51.09 7.40 2.13
N THR A 971 50.82 7.32 3.44
CA THR A 971 51.75 6.94 4.51
C THR A 971 51.01 6.11 5.57
N GLU A 972 51.74 5.40 6.44
CA GLU A 972 51.16 4.65 7.57
C GLU A 972 50.50 5.61 8.58
N ASP A 973 51.04 6.82 8.78
CA ASP A 973 50.55 7.83 9.73
C ASP A 973 49.13 8.35 9.42
N VAL A 974 48.74 8.39 8.14
CA VAL A 974 47.41 8.82 7.68
C VAL A 974 46.49 7.63 7.40
N SER A 975 46.80 6.45 7.92
CA SER A 975 46.12 5.18 7.63
C SER A 975 45.30 4.69 8.82
N ALA A 976 43.99 4.52 8.65
CA ALA A 976 43.10 4.12 9.74
C ALA A 976 43.47 2.79 10.41
N ASN A 977 43.16 2.66 11.70
CA ASN A 977 43.41 1.49 12.53
C ASN A 977 42.20 0.55 12.61
N GLY A 978 40.98 1.04 12.37
CA GLY A 978 39.78 0.18 12.31
C GLY A 978 39.42 -0.40 10.92
N MET A 979 40.08 0.05 9.84
CA MET A 979 39.82 -0.48 8.49
C MET A 979 41.01 -0.34 7.54
N THR A 980 41.00 -1.07 6.43
CA THR A 980 42.00 -0.93 5.35
C THR A 980 41.34 -1.04 3.96
N ALA A 981 41.89 -0.33 2.98
CA ALA A 981 41.41 -0.37 1.60
C ALA A 981 42.58 -0.51 0.60
N LEU A 982 42.51 -1.50 -0.29
CA LEU A 982 43.69 -2.21 -0.81
C LEU A 982 43.67 -2.36 -2.34
N TYR A 983 44.68 -1.86 -3.06
CA TYR A 983 44.77 -1.92 -4.53
C TYR A 983 44.87 -3.36 -4.97
N PHE A 984 43.86 -3.85 -5.70
CA PHE A 984 43.95 -5.13 -6.38
C PHE A 984 45.20 -5.14 -7.26
N PRO A 985 45.96 -6.25 -7.32
CA PRO A 985 47.08 -6.38 -8.23
C PRO A 985 46.66 -6.09 -9.67
N ASP A 986 47.55 -5.48 -10.44
CA ASP A 986 47.23 -4.96 -11.77
C ASP A 986 46.71 -6.08 -12.69
N GLY A 987 45.58 -5.81 -13.37
CA GLY A 987 44.85 -6.79 -14.20
C GLY A 987 43.69 -7.53 -13.48
N ILE A 988 43.51 -7.36 -12.17
CA ILE A 988 42.42 -7.98 -11.40
C ILE A 988 41.36 -6.93 -11.03
N ILE A 989 40.07 -7.27 -11.20
CA ILE A 989 38.94 -6.38 -10.94
C ILE A 989 38.00 -6.97 -9.88
N ALA A 990 37.17 -6.11 -9.27
CA ALA A 990 36.36 -6.46 -8.11
C ALA A 990 35.38 -7.63 -8.34
N SER A 991 34.89 -7.80 -9.57
CA SER A 991 34.02 -8.92 -9.98
C SER A 991 34.70 -10.28 -9.93
N ASP A 992 36.03 -10.33 -9.97
CA ASP A 992 36.78 -11.59 -9.99
C ASP A 992 36.89 -12.17 -8.57
N ILE A 993 37.06 -11.30 -7.58
CA ILE A 993 37.36 -11.67 -6.18
C ILE A 993 36.10 -11.65 -5.29
N ILE A 994 35.22 -10.64 -5.38
CA ILE A 994 34.07 -10.52 -4.47
C ILE A 994 33.14 -11.75 -4.49
N PRO A 995 32.80 -12.34 -5.66
CA PRO A 995 31.99 -13.57 -5.69
C PRO A 995 32.69 -14.81 -5.15
N SER A 996 34.03 -14.87 -5.14
CA SER A 996 34.79 -15.96 -4.53
C SER A 996 34.87 -15.81 -3.01
N LEU A 997 35.10 -14.59 -2.50
CA LEU A 997 35.04 -14.28 -1.06
C LEU A 997 33.65 -14.58 -0.49
N LEU A 998 32.58 -14.24 -1.21
CA LEU A 998 31.20 -14.54 -0.80
C LEU A 998 30.91 -16.06 -0.73
N LYS A 999 31.58 -16.89 -1.56
CA LYS A 999 31.51 -18.37 -1.46
C LYS A 999 32.27 -18.93 -0.24
N LYS A 1000 33.14 -18.13 0.39
CA LYS A 1000 33.91 -18.46 1.61
C LYS A 1000 33.32 -17.77 2.86
N ASP A 1001 32.06 -17.32 2.77
CA ASP A 1001 31.31 -16.58 3.79
C ASP A 1001 31.92 -15.22 4.19
N VAL A 1002 32.81 -14.62 3.41
CA VAL A 1002 33.47 -13.34 3.71
C VAL A 1002 32.87 -12.23 2.83
N VAL A 1003 32.05 -11.33 3.41
CA VAL A 1003 31.35 -10.28 2.65
C VAL A 1003 32.14 -8.98 2.63
N VAL A 1004 32.70 -8.59 1.49
CA VAL A 1004 33.58 -7.41 1.36
C VAL A 1004 32.99 -6.36 0.42
N ALA A 1005 33.08 -5.08 0.79
CA ALA A 1005 32.51 -3.99 0.00
C ALA A 1005 33.48 -3.46 -1.07
N GLY A 1006 32.91 -3.07 -2.20
CA GLY A 1006 33.60 -2.25 -3.21
C GLY A 1006 33.84 -0.81 -2.76
N GLY A 1007 34.61 -0.06 -3.57
CA GLY A 1007 34.86 1.36 -3.38
C GLY A 1007 33.65 2.23 -3.74
N ILE A 1008 33.52 3.38 -3.07
CA ILE A 1008 32.42 4.34 -3.31
C ILE A 1008 32.90 5.72 -3.78
N HIS A 1009 34.19 6.01 -3.69
CA HIS A 1009 34.75 7.30 -4.07
C HIS A 1009 34.70 7.50 -5.59
N SER A 1010 34.06 8.59 -6.03
CA SER A 1010 33.80 8.98 -7.43
C SER A 1010 35.02 8.80 -8.35
N ALA A 1011 36.10 9.53 -8.07
CA ALA A 1011 37.33 9.57 -8.86
C ALA A 1011 38.11 8.23 -8.96
N ILE A 1012 37.77 7.22 -8.16
CA ILE A 1012 38.48 5.93 -8.13
C ILE A 1012 37.58 4.75 -8.48
N LYS A 1013 36.29 4.97 -8.76
CA LYS A 1013 35.25 3.94 -8.98
C LYS A 1013 35.60 2.87 -10.04
N GLY A 1014 36.44 3.20 -11.02
CA GLY A 1014 36.94 2.27 -12.04
C GLY A 1014 38.24 1.52 -11.70
N ALA A 1015 38.99 1.97 -10.69
CA ALA A 1015 40.28 1.41 -10.26
C ALA A 1015 40.26 0.95 -8.78
N PHE A 1016 39.09 0.91 -8.14
CA PHE A 1016 38.97 0.80 -6.68
C PHE A 1016 37.70 0.10 -6.19
N LYS A 1017 37.71 -0.88 -5.26
CA LYS A 1017 38.66 -1.88 -4.72
C LYS A 1017 37.98 -2.51 -3.48
N SER A 1018 38.57 -3.57 -2.94
CA SER A 1018 38.26 -4.08 -1.59
C SER A 1018 38.40 -3.00 -0.49
N ARG A 1019 37.36 -2.85 0.35
CA ARG A 1019 37.40 -2.20 1.66
C ARG A 1019 37.05 -3.24 2.74
N MET A 1020 37.99 -3.54 3.62
CA MET A 1020 37.79 -4.48 4.73
C MET A 1020 37.81 -3.75 6.07
N ILE A 1021 36.88 -4.12 6.96
CA ILE A 1021 36.89 -3.68 8.36
C ILE A 1021 37.58 -4.71 9.24
N HIS A 1022 38.34 -4.20 10.20
CA HIS A 1022 38.95 -4.93 11.32
C HIS A 1022 38.79 -4.10 12.61
N MET A 1023 37.55 -3.79 12.97
CA MET A 1023 37.22 -3.04 14.19
C MET A 1023 36.20 -3.76 15.07
N GLY A 1024 36.12 -3.36 16.33
CA GLY A 1024 35.24 -3.99 17.32
C GLY A 1024 35.78 -5.35 17.77
N VAL A 1025 34.89 -6.33 17.95
CA VAL A 1025 35.25 -7.65 18.49
C VAL A 1025 36.35 -8.36 17.69
N THR A 1026 36.40 -8.17 16.38
CA THR A 1026 37.37 -8.81 15.48
C THR A 1026 38.82 -8.36 15.67
N ALA A 1027 39.06 -7.14 16.16
CA ALA A 1027 40.42 -6.69 16.49
C ALA A 1027 40.80 -6.95 17.96
N VAL A 1028 39.80 -7.10 18.83
CA VAL A 1028 39.98 -7.16 20.28
C VAL A 1028 39.96 -8.59 20.83
N ASN A 1029 39.26 -9.51 20.17
CA ASN A 1029 39.22 -10.93 20.53
C ASN A 1029 39.92 -11.80 19.47
N PRO A 1030 41.20 -12.18 19.68
CA PRO A 1030 41.93 -13.04 18.76
C PRO A 1030 41.46 -14.50 18.77
N GLU A 1031 40.77 -14.96 19.82
CA GLU A 1031 40.31 -16.36 19.95
C GLU A 1031 39.26 -16.75 18.90
N ARG A 1032 38.58 -15.76 18.30
CA ARG A 1032 37.61 -15.98 17.21
C ARG A 1032 38.25 -16.48 15.91
N GLY A 1033 39.55 -16.23 15.68
CA GLY A 1033 40.22 -16.55 14.40
C GLY A 1033 39.73 -15.75 13.18
N ASP A 1034 38.85 -14.76 13.39
CA ASP A 1034 38.22 -13.92 12.37
C ASP A 1034 39.21 -13.42 11.31
N MET A 1035 40.31 -12.79 11.74
CA MET A 1035 41.27 -12.13 10.86
C MET A 1035 42.10 -13.11 10.03
N ASP A 1036 42.33 -14.31 10.54
CA ASP A 1036 43.06 -15.35 9.82
C ASP A 1036 42.16 -15.95 8.72
N LYS A 1037 40.88 -16.23 9.03
CA LYS A 1037 39.87 -16.64 8.03
C LYS A 1037 39.75 -15.64 6.88
N ILE A 1038 39.74 -14.34 7.16
CA ILE A 1038 39.72 -13.28 6.12
C ILE A 1038 40.99 -13.34 5.27
N SER A 1039 42.15 -13.51 5.91
CA SER A 1039 43.46 -13.51 5.26
C SER A 1039 43.62 -14.70 4.32
N ASP A 1040 43.27 -15.91 4.77
CA ASP A 1040 43.28 -17.12 3.94
C ASP A 1040 42.27 -17.03 2.79
N ALA A 1041 41.03 -16.61 3.06
CA ALA A 1041 40.01 -16.44 2.03
C ALA A 1041 40.44 -15.43 0.94
N LEU A 1042 41.15 -14.36 1.32
CA LEU A 1042 41.72 -13.39 0.39
C LEU A 1042 42.87 -13.98 -0.44
N ALA A 1043 43.78 -14.74 0.18
CA ALA A 1043 44.87 -15.41 -0.51
C ALA A 1043 44.38 -16.47 -1.52
N GLU A 1044 43.37 -17.27 -1.15
CA GLU A 1044 42.77 -18.25 -2.05
C GLU A 1044 41.99 -17.62 -3.19
N SER A 1045 41.12 -16.65 -2.90
CA SER A 1045 40.34 -15.95 -3.93
C SER A 1045 41.23 -15.18 -4.91
N LEU A 1046 42.41 -14.71 -4.46
CA LEU A 1046 43.42 -14.13 -5.35
C LEU A 1046 44.12 -15.18 -6.23
N LYS A 1047 44.39 -16.39 -5.71
CA LYS A 1047 44.94 -17.51 -6.51
C LYS A 1047 43.95 -17.93 -7.58
N GLU A 1048 42.67 -18.09 -7.23
CA GLU A 1048 41.58 -18.38 -8.18
C GLU A 1048 41.46 -17.30 -9.27
N ALA A 1049 41.43 -16.02 -8.90
CA ALA A 1049 41.32 -14.91 -9.84
C ALA A 1049 42.52 -14.81 -10.80
N LYS A 1050 43.73 -15.17 -10.35
CA LYS A 1050 44.92 -15.27 -11.20
C LYS A 1050 44.88 -16.49 -12.12
N ALA A 1051 44.47 -17.66 -11.60
CA ALA A 1051 44.33 -18.88 -12.39
C ALA A 1051 43.22 -18.80 -13.46
N SER A 1052 42.20 -17.96 -13.24
CA SER A 1052 41.12 -17.70 -14.21
C SER A 1052 41.50 -16.70 -15.32
N LYS A 1053 42.75 -16.21 -15.36
CA LYS A 1053 43.26 -15.21 -16.33
C LYS A 1053 44.59 -15.62 -16.99
N LEU A 1054 45.03 -16.86 -16.73
CA LEU A 1054 46.16 -17.55 -17.36
C LEU A 1054 45.64 -18.60 -18.35
#